data_AF-A0A4W3IHE2-F1
#
_entry.id   AF-A0A4W3IHE2-F1
#
_cell.length_a   1.000
_cell.length_b   1.000
_cell.length_c   1.000
_cell.angle_alpha   90.00
_cell.angle_beta   90.00
_cell.angle_gamma   90.00
#
_symmetry.space_group_name_H-M   'P 1'
#
loop_
_entity.id
_entity.type
_entity.pdbx_description
1 polymer ?
#
loop_
_entity_poly.entity_id
_entity_poly.type
_entity_poly.pdbx_seq_one_letter_code
_entity_poly.pdbx_strand_id
1 'polypeptide(L)'
;NCEKLTANSTACILWAKHGRQLRTEVTHKPSWSCSFGGKLYDLGDTWHPNLGEPFGIMHCVVCHCEAQRNRRGKVHGKVSCRNIKHDCPEPLCSDPVLRPGHCCKNTEPHSENKPEHLLDGFEYFPLEKEDDLQKSYNDRSYVSSEDTTMDDSRTDFVALLTGTSQDSSVSSGVAKARFTLVRSNLVFAIHYERLSRPIRVSFRDSTGTVLFEHPICGMWRNVHKPYIQLLKSNQLHVALMTQPQTDAIIRGKIVKHRALFAETFSSVLTSTDPRQSGLGGIAMLTLSDVENNLHFIVMFEGLVQFPVRVQLLYRNRPLREVRANVTAHDPDFAEVLTNLNSREMLFLSRGQLQIALETEGRSPHRISGFITGRKTCDTIQSVLAGGNALAQTKTGAVGSAKFTLHDNGTLEYQVQVAGTASEIMGVTIETKPRRRNRRNILYDLTPDYRNAAVSETCDYFSARDIHMLLQNELFINVATKDYEDGELRGQISSLLYSGLQARYYELPIPLAGQFVLPPVRTGSAGHAWVSLDEHCHLHYEIVVAGLSKGEDITINAHLHGFAEIGEMGDNSQEHKRLLKGFYGSEAQGILKDLSPELLRHLNRGTAFIQVSTKVNPKGEIRGPVSVSCHRRCETLGEFPYEMRYDPEELKKDPNSCFFEGQQRAHESRWSPDYDRKCSVCSCQKRTVICDPIICLALNCSHTVQPADRCCPVCKGCYFDGDRKWHPAGTTWHPYIPPFGYVKCAVCTCKGATGEVHCEKVQCPRLSCSHPIRRNASNCCKECPGIPPFDHTEMMQADGPRPCKIGRNTYTNNIKWHPEVPPFGEMKCITCWCDEGSTKCQREKCPVLTCTNIVKPANQCCPQCGGKLHTHGTGIDLCLFMP
;
A
#
# COMPACT_ATOMS: atom_id res chain seq x y z
N ASN A 1 -32.77 -56.05 -0.08
CA ASN A 1 -32.91 -57.27 0.74
C ASN A 1 -33.39 -56.90 2.13
N CYS A 2 -34.19 -57.77 2.71
CA CYS A 2 -34.94 -57.55 3.95
C CYS A 2 -34.36 -58.40 5.09
N GLU A 3 -34.80 -58.16 6.33
CA GLU A 3 -34.63 -59.01 7.53
C GLU A 3 -33.20 -59.07 8.16
N LYS A 4 -32.99 -59.19 9.49
CA LYS A 4 -33.89 -59.23 10.68
C LYS A 4 -33.11 -59.05 12.02
N LEU A 5 -33.82 -58.69 13.11
CA LEU A 5 -33.49 -58.85 14.56
C LEU A 5 -32.34 -57.95 15.11
N THR A 6 -32.32 -57.40 16.36
CA THR A 6 -33.23 -57.50 17.54
C THR A 6 -33.14 -56.22 18.43
N ALA A 7 -34.06 -56.04 19.40
CA ALA A 7 -34.11 -54.92 20.37
C ALA A 7 -32.87 -54.87 21.32
N ASN A 8 -32.53 -53.80 22.06
CA ASN A 8 -33.29 -52.65 22.63
C ASN A 8 -32.31 -51.44 22.82
N SER A 9 -32.59 -50.25 23.42
CA SER A 9 -33.74 -49.62 24.08
C SER A 9 -33.57 -48.07 24.17
N THR A 10 -34.68 -47.33 24.33
CA THR A 10 -34.82 -45.95 24.89
C THR A 10 -33.72 -44.87 24.66
N ALA A 11 -34.03 -43.88 23.80
CA ALA A 11 -34.29 -42.46 24.18
C ALA A 11 -33.85 -41.40 23.11
N CYS A 12 -34.84 -40.67 22.59
CA CYS A 12 -34.79 -39.28 22.07
C CYS A 12 -33.71 -38.83 21.06
N ILE A 13 -34.07 -39.04 19.78
CA ILE A 13 -33.56 -38.55 18.49
C ILE A 13 -33.02 -37.09 18.45
N LEU A 14 -31.90 -36.91 17.72
CA LEU A 14 -31.42 -35.63 17.15
C LEU A 14 -31.11 -35.80 15.64
N TRP A 15 -31.67 -34.91 14.80
CA TRP A 15 -31.16 -34.46 13.46
C TRP A 15 -31.04 -35.51 12.31
N ALA A 16 -31.30 -35.22 11.02
CA ALA A 16 -31.84 -34.03 10.35
C ALA A 16 -32.37 -34.32 8.91
N LYS A 17 -33.03 -33.31 8.31
CA LYS A 17 -33.36 -33.09 6.87
C LYS A 17 -34.40 -34.00 6.18
N HIS A 18 -35.63 -33.49 6.07
CA HIS A 18 -36.19 -33.00 4.80
C HIS A 18 -37.54 -32.25 5.06
N GLY A 19 -37.48 -30.93 5.27
CA GLY A 19 -38.67 -30.14 5.61
C GLY A 19 -39.47 -29.66 4.40
N ARG A 20 -40.64 -30.26 4.15
CA ARG A 20 -41.70 -29.65 3.32
C ARG A 20 -42.63 -28.80 4.18
N GLN A 21 -43.22 -27.78 3.56
CA GLN A 21 -44.01 -26.73 4.19
C GLN A 21 -45.23 -27.26 4.95
N LEU A 22 -45.41 -26.78 6.18
CA LEU A 22 -46.71 -26.63 6.83
C LEU A 22 -46.78 -25.21 7.42
N ARG A 23 -47.95 -24.57 7.28
CA ARG A 23 -48.18 -23.18 7.69
C ARG A 23 -48.15 -23.05 9.21
N THR A 24 -47.53 -21.97 9.70
CA THR A 24 -47.87 -21.37 11.00
C THR A 24 -48.59 -20.03 10.78
N GLU A 25 -49.44 -19.67 11.73
CA GLU A 25 -50.44 -18.62 11.58
C GLU A 25 -49.84 -17.21 11.62
N VAL A 26 -50.34 -16.33 10.75
CA VAL A 26 -50.04 -14.89 10.82
C VAL A 26 -51.08 -14.25 11.74
N THR A 27 -50.66 -13.87 12.94
CA THR A 27 -51.48 -13.04 13.84
C THR A 27 -51.71 -11.67 13.20
N HIS A 28 -52.96 -11.39 12.83
CA HIS A 28 -53.35 -10.10 12.27
C HIS A 28 -53.12 -8.98 13.30
N LYS A 29 -52.16 -8.08 13.03
CA LYS A 29 -51.99 -6.86 13.83
C LYS A 29 -53.27 -6.00 13.75
N PRO A 30 -53.86 -5.56 14.88
CA PRO A 30 -55.03 -4.69 14.85
C PRO A 30 -54.68 -3.34 14.23
N SER A 31 -55.51 -2.83 13.32
CA SER A 31 -55.22 -1.60 12.55
C SER A 31 -55.29 -0.29 13.36
N TRP A 32 -55.36 -0.37 14.68
CA TRP A 32 -55.69 0.74 15.57
C TRP A 32 -54.49 1.17 16.45
N SER A 33 -53.51 0.30 16.68
CA SER A 33 -52.31 0.55 17.50
C SER A 33 -51.17 1.22 16.71
N CYS A 34 -50.34 2.03 17.39
CA CYS A 34 -49.04 2.46 16.88
C CYS A 34 -47.97 1.38 17.02
N SER A 35 -46.91 1.45 16.19
CA SER A 35 -45.75 0.54 16.27
C SER A 35 -44.46 1.36 16.24
N PHE A 36 -43.61 1.21 17.26
CA PHE A 36 -42.34 1.93 17.37
C PHE A 36 -41.27 1.05 18.02
N GLY A 37 -40.07 0.95 17.43
CA GLY A 37 -38.96 0.16 17.97
C GLY A 37 -39.30 -1.32 18.20
N GLY A 38 -40.15 -1.92 17.36
CA GLY A 38 -40.63 -3.30 17.50
C GLY A 38 -41.74 -3.51 18.54
N LYS A 39 -42.01 -2.54 19.42
CA LYS A 39 -43.13 -2.56 20.37
C LYS A 39 -44.39 -1.95 19.77
N LEU A 40 -45.54 -2.44 20.23
CA LEU A 40 -46.88 -1.91 19.93
C LEU A 40 -47.33 -1.02 21.09
N TYR A 41 -48.02 0.07 20.76
CA TYR A 41 -48.56 1.06 21.70
C TYR A 41 -50.01 1.36 21.32
N ASP A 42 -50.89 1.46 22.30
CA ASP A 42 -52.31 1.73 22.10
C ASP A 42 -52.59 3.24 21.89
N LEU A 43 -53.78 3.57 21.38
CA LEU A 43 -54.17 4.96 21.10
C LEU A 43 -54.24 5.76 22.42
N GLY A 44 -53.45 6.82 22.51
CA GLY A 44 -53.30 7.65 23.72
C GLY A 44 -52.09 7.31 24.59
N ASP A 45 -51.37 6.21 24.34
CA ASP A 45 -50.14 5.88 25.06
C ASP A 45 -49.09 6.98 24.90
N THR A 46 -48.30 7.21 25.96
CA THR A 46 -47.13 8.10 25.93
C THR A 46 -45.89 7.37 26.45
N TRP A 47 -44.74 7.55 25.81
CA TRP A 47 -43.48 6.87 26.18
C TRP A 47 -42.23 7.66 25.75
N HIS A 48 -41.11 7.38 26.42
CA HIS A 48 -39.78 7.79 25.95
C HIS A 48 -39.24 6.76 24.96
N PRO A 49 -38.89 7.13 23.72
CA PRO A 49 -38.45 6.16 22.71
C PRO A 49 -37.07 5.62 23.08
N ASN A 50 -36.95 4.29 23.15
CA ASN A 50 -35.67 3.59 23.16
C ASN A 50 -35.27 3.29 21.72
N LEU A 51 -34.08 3.76 21.32
CA LEU A 51 -33.56 3.65 19.95
C LEU A 51 -32.53 2.52 19.79
N GLY A 52 -32.27 1.74 20.84
CA GLY A 52 -31.23 0.72 20.85
C GLY A 52 -29.81 1.30 20.97
N GLU A 53 -28.79 0.46 21.04
CA GLU A 53 -27.40 0.93 21.04
C GLU A 53 -27.02 1.56 19.69
N PRO A 54 -26.21 2.63 19.67
CA PRO A 54 -25.52 3.26 20.81
C PRO A 54 -26.33 4.35 21.55
N PHE A 55 -27.62 4.53 21.24
CA PHE A 55 -28.39 5.71 21.65
C PHE A 55 -29.23 5.54 22.93
N GLY A 56 -29.72 4.33 23.22
CA GLY A 56 -30.52 4.03 24.41
C GLY A 56 -31.87 4.76 24.47
N ILE A 57 -32.31 5.11 25.68
CA ILE A 57 -33.60 5.76 25.95
C ILE A 57 -33.48 7.29 25.82
N MET A 58 -34.31 7.88 24.96
CA MET A 58 -34.33 9.33 24.75
C MET A 58 -35.22 10.04 25.77
N HIS A 59 -34.70 10.24 26.98
CA HIS A 59 -35.44 10.83 28.11
C HIS A 59 -35.99 12.25 27.88
N CYS A 60 -35.45 13.01 26.92
CA CYS A 60 -36.00 14.32 26.51
C CYS A 60 -37.03 14.28 25.38
N VAL A 61 -37.36 13.12 24.83
CA VAL A 61 -38.38 12.98 23.79
C VAL A 61 -39.56 12.23 24.39
N VAL A 62 -40.75 12.81 24.31
CA VAL A 62 -42.01 12.11 24.62
C VAL A 62 -42.73 11.85 23.31
N CYS A 63 -42.93 10.57 23.01
CA CYS A 63 -43.77 10.11 21.92
C CYS A 63 -45.16 9.80 22.46
N HIS A 64 -46.20 10.06 21.65
CA HIS A 64 -47.58 9.69 21.92
C HIS A 64 -48.26 9.10 20.68
N CYS A 65 -49.20 8.18 20.89
CA CYS A 65 -49.93 7.53 19.81
C CYS A 65 -51.25 8.25 19.48
N GLU A 66 -51.29 8.96 18.34
CA GLU A 66 -52.47 9.71 17.88
C GLU A 66 -53.35 8.89 16.94
N ALA A 67 -54.68 9.05 17.07
CA ALA A 67 -55.66 8.44 16.17
C ALA A 67 -55.86 9.29 14.90
N GLN A 68 -55.20 8.97 13.79
CA GLN A 68 -55.38 9.69 12.53
C GLN A 68 -56.40 9.00 11.62
N ARG A 69 -57.37 9.76 11.08
CA ARG A 69 -58.33 9.25 10.07
C ARG A 69 -57.77 9.42 8.66
N ASN A 70 -57.91 8.38 7.83
CA ASN A 70 -57.55 8.48 6.40
C ASN A 70 -58.74 8.96 5.54
N ARG A 71 -58.51 9.25 4.25
CA ARG A 71 -59.53 9.72 3.29
C ARG A 71 -60.72 8.76 3.07
N ARG A 72 -60.69 7.54 3.64
CA ARG A 72 -61.78 6.55 3.60
C ARG A 72 -62.44 6.34 4.97
N GLY A 73 -62.21 7.24 5.93
CA GLY A 73 -62.81 7.21 7.27
C GLY A 73 -62.21 6.20 8.25
N LYS A 74 -61.25 5.37 7.84
CA LYS A 74 -60.63 4.37 8.72
C LYS A 74 -59.58 5.03 9.62
N VAL A 75 -59.67 4.75 10.92
CA VAL A 75 -58.73 5.20 11.95
C VAL A 75 -57.48 4.32 11.91
N HIS A 76 -56.30 4.92 12.06
CA HIS A 76 -55.03 4.24 12.28
C HIS A 76 -54.19 5.02 13.30
N GLY A 77 -53.37 4.31 14.08
CA GLY A 77 -52.42 4.92 15.00
C GLY A 77 -51.23 5.53 14.26
N LYS A 78 -50.90 6.78 14.60
CA LYS A 78 -49.69 7.47 14.16
C LYS A 78 -48.89 7.91 15.37
N VAL A 79 -47.60 7.56 15.38
CA VAL A 79 -46.67 8.08 16.39
C VAL A 79 -46.40 9.54 16.11
N SER A 80 -46.60 10.39 17.13
CA SER A 80 -46.22 11.80 17.14
C SER A 80 -45.22 11.96 18.29
N CYS A 81 -44.09 12.65 18.10
CA CYS A 81 -43.08 12.82 19.15
C CYS A 81 -42.66 14.27 19.25
N ARG A 82 -42.50 14.76 20.49
CA ARG A 82 -42.01 16.11 20.78
C ARG A 82 -40.85 16.09 21.76
N ASN A 83 -39.95 17.06 21.62
CA ASN A 83 -38.84 17.28 22.54
C ASN A 83 -39.32 18.17 23.70
N ILE A 84 -39.27 17.65 24.92
CA ILE A 84 -39.73 18.33 26.14
C ILE A 84 -38.63 19.14 26.84
N LYS A 85 -37.42 19.22 26.27
CA LYS A 85 -36.28 19.96 26.85
C LYS A 85 -36.57 21.46 27.06
N HIS A 86 -37.46 22.04 26.25
CA HIS A 86 -37.91 23.44 26.39
C HIS A 86 -39.09 23.61 27.34
N ASP A 87 -39.74 22.51 27.75
CA ASP A 87 -40.84 22.50 28.73
C ASP A 87 -40.31 22.33 30.18
N CYS A 88 -38.99 22.23 30.37
CA CYS A 88 -38.37 22.14 31.70
C CYS A 88 -38.53 23.47 32.46
N PRO A 89 -38.92 23.45 33.75
CA PRO A 89 -39.03 24.66 34.56
C PRO A 89 -37.66 25.33 34.74
N GLU A 90 -37.64 26.67 34.75
CA GLU A 90 -36.41 27.43 34.92
C GLU A 90 -35.77 27.16 36.30
N PRO A 91 -34.51 26.71 36.36
CA PRO A 91 -33.84 26.44 37.64
C PRO A 91 -33.47 27.74 38.34
N LEU A 92 -34.00 27.95 39.54
CA LEU A 92 -33.83 29.15 40.39
C LEU A 92 -32.42 29.31 41.00
N CYS A 93 -31.39 28.64 40.47
CA CYS A 93 -30.07 28.52 41.10
C CYS A 93 -28.91 28.54 40.08
N SER A 94 -27.73 28.94 40.56
CA SER A 94 -26.54 29.24 39.74
C SER A 94 -25.80 28.02 39.15
N ASP A 95 -25.98 26.80 39.67
CA ASP A 95 -25.44 25.59 39.01
C ASP A 95 -26.39 24.36 39.12
N PRO A 96 -27.31 24.20 38.16
CA PRO A 96 -28.26 23.09 38.14
C PRO A 96 -27.71 21.85 37.41
N VAL A 97 -27.73 20.69 38.06
CA VAL A 97 -27.10 19.43 37.57
C VAL A 97 -28.12 18.51 36.86
N LEU A 98 -27.71 17.86 35.77
CA LEU A 98 -28.52 16.89 35.04
C LEU A 98 -28.21 15.46 35.50
N ARG A 99 -29.19 14.75 36.09
CA ARG A 99 -29.01 13.36 36.54
C ARG A 99 -29.16 12.37 35.38
N PRO A 100 -28.46 11.22 35.40
CA PRO A 100 -28.68 10.13 34.44
C PRO A 100 -30.16 9.73 34.37
N GLY A 101 -30.66 9.46 33.16
CA GLY A 101 -32.04 9.02 32.94
C GLY A 101 -33.13 10.10 33.07
N HIS A 102 -32.77 11.38 33.19
CA HIS A 102 -33.71 12.49 33.35
C HIS A 102 -33.48 13.58 32.29
N CYS A 103 -34.52 14.33 31.90
CA CYS A 103 -34.40 15.41 30.92
C CYS A 103 -34.12 16.80 31.55
N CYS A 104 -34.77 17.10 32.68
CA CYS A 104 -34.63 18.38 33.37
C CYS A 104 -33.57 18.30 34.47
N LYS A 105 -33.00 19.46 34.82
CA LYS A 105 -31.96 19.59 35.85
C LYS A 105 -32.60 19.82 37.23
N ASN A 106 -32.05 19.22 38.28
CA ASN A 106 -32.57 19.28 39.65
C ASN A 106 -31.51 19.80 40.64
N THR A 107 -31.96 20.21 41.83
CA THR A 107 -31.11 20.63 42.96
C THR A 107 -30.87 19.50 43.96
N GLU A 108 -29.73 19.54 44.65
CA GLU A 108 -29.48 18.78 45.88
C GLU A 108 -29.41 19.73 47.09
N PRO A 109 -29.85 19.30 48.29
CA PRO A 109 -29.69 20.07 49.51
C PRO A 109 -28.25 19.95 50.07
N HIS A 110 -27.55 21.07 50.22
CA HIS A 110 -26.23 21.10 50.85
C HIS A 110 -26.29 21.01 52.38
N SER A 111 -25.62 20.01 52.95
CA SER A 111 -25.02 20.01 54.30
C SER A 111 -24.13 18.77 54.45
N GLU A 112 -22.94 18.76 55.06
CA GLU A 112 -21.98 19.79 55.52
C GLU A 112 -20.61 19.06 55.65
N ASN A 113 -19.49 19.79 55.61
CA ASN A 113 -18.19 19.54 56.31
C ASN A 113 -17.87 18.09 56.81
N LYS A 114 -16.69 17.47 56.59
CA LYS A 114 -15.29 17.98 56.49
C LYS A 114 -14.32 16.81 56.07
N PRO A 115 -12.96 16.88 56.11
CA PRO A 115 -12.15 16.51 54.94
C PRO A 115 -11.26 15.25 55.06
N GLU A 116 -10.68 14.89 53.90
CA GLU A 116 -9.40 14.19 53.64
C GLU A 116 -8.96 13.00 54.53
N HIS A 117 -8.71 11.86 53.87
CA HIS A 117 -7.35 11.31 53.85
C HIS A 117 -7.04 10.59 52.52
N LEU A 118 -5.75 10.48 52.23
CA LEU A 118 -5.16 10.25 50.92
C LEU A 118 -4.89 8.76 50.55
N LEU A 119 -4.77 8.56 49.22
CA LEU A 119 -3.91 7.60 48.50
C LEU A 119 -4.30 6.10 48.35
N ASP A 120 -4.56 5.78 47.07
CA ASP A 120 -3.80 4.83 46.23
C ASP A 120 -4.15 3.33 46.22
N GLY A 121 -3.74 2.64 45.14
CA GLY A 121 -3.67 1.18 45.06
C GLY A 121 -4.71 0.48 44.18
N PHE A 122 -4.64 0.66 42.86
CA PHE A 122 -5.23 -0.31 41.91
C PHE A 122 -4.33 -1.56 41.82
N GLU A 123 -4.87 -2.78 41.98
CA GLU A 123 -4.28 -3.97 41.35
C GLU A 123 -5.27 -5.15 41.13
N TYR A 124 -5.04 -5.85 40.02
CA TYR A 124 -5.46 -7.20 39.61
C TYR A 124 -6.88 -7.62 39.11
N PHE A 125 -6.82 -8.14 37.88
CA PHE A 125 -7.63 -9.03 37.02
C PHE A 125 -8.30 -10.26 37.72
N PRO A 126 -9.24 -11.06 37.10
CA PRO A 126 -9.27 -11.37 35.65
C PRO A 126 -10.61 -11.68 34.91
N LEU A 127 -10.44 -11.84 33.59
CA LEU A 127 -11.17 -12.65 32.58
C LEU A 127 -12.43 -13.44 32.95
N GLU A 128 -13.42 -13.40 32.05
CA GLU A 128 -14.13 -14.60 31.60
C GLU A 128 -14.61 -14.47 30.13
N LYS A 129 -14.74 -15.62 29.44
CA LYS A 129 -15.22 -15.76 28.05
C LYS A 129 -16.35 -16.79 28.05
N GLU A 130 -17.44 -16.51 27.34
CA GLU A 130 -18.29 -17.47 26.61
C GLU A 130 -19.42 -16.70 25.93
N ASP A 131 -20.17 -17.21 24.96
CA ASP A 131 -19.84 -17.76 23.63
C ASP A 131 -21.19 -17.81 22.87
N ASP A 132 -21.19 -17.25 21.66
CA ASP A 132 -22.09 -17.44 20.51
C ASP A 132 -23.66 -17.48 20.57
N LEU A 133 -24.24 -17.25 19.37
CA LEU A 133 -25.61 -17.57 18.91
C LEU A 133 -26.82 -16.69 19.33
N GLN A 134 -27.03 -15.58 18.59
CA GLN A 134 -28.32 -15.36 17.90
C GLN A 134 -28.22 -14.45 16.65
N LYS A 135 -28.02 -15.06 15.46
CA LYS A 135 -28.22 -14.40 14.16
C LYS A 135 -29.72 -14.32 13.84
N SER A 136 -30.26 -13.11 13.71
CA SER A 136 -31.64 -12.88 13.24
C SER A 136 -31.75 -11.70 12.26
N TYR A 137 -31.40 -11.98 11.00
CA TYR A 137 -32.13 -11.56 9.80
C TYR A 137 -33.02 -10.29 9.85
N ASN A 138 -32.40 -9.10 9.88
CA ASN A 138 -32.74 -7.95 9.02
C ASN A 138 -31.92 -6.71 9.41
N ASP A 139 -30.70 -6.59 8.86
CA ASP A 139 -30.07 -5.29 8.69
C ASP A 139 -29.48 -5.21 7.29
N ARG A 140 -29.78 -4.11 6.59
CA ARG A 140 -29.29 -3.83 5.25
C ARG A 140 -29.26 -2.33 4.97
N SER A 141 -28.86 -1.52 5.95
CA SER A 141 -28.65 -0.08 5.72
C SER A 141 -27.64 0.59 6.66
N TYR A 142 -26.53 -0.07 7.01
CA TYR A 142 -25.28 0.63 7.35
C TYR A 142 -24.07 -0.16 6.84
N VAL A 143 -23.09 0.58 6.32
CA VAL A 143 -21.68 0.21 6.01
C VAL A 143 -21.44 -1.21 5.47
N SER A 144 -21.01 -1.28 4.21
CA SER A 144 -20.38 -2.50 3.67
C SER A 144 -18.96 -2.64 4.20
N SER A 145 -18.84 -3.08 5.45
CA SER A 145 -17.57 -3.27 6.16
C SER A 145 -16.80 -4.49 5.64
N GLU A 146 -16.07 -4.30 4.56
CA GLU A 146 -14.94 -5.16 4.19
C GLU A 146 -13.70 -4.30 3.84
N ASP A 147 -13.43 -3.25 4.61
CA ASP A 147 -12.05 -2.68 4.78
C ASP A 147 -11.91 -1.65 5.93
N THR A 148 -13.00 -1.16 6.53
CA THR A 148 -12.97 -0.14 7.60
C THR A 148 -12.81 -0.71 9.01
N THR A 149 -11.66 -1.35 9.31
CA THR A 149 -11.24 -1.69 10.69
C THR A 149 -10.22 -0.69 11.28
N MET A 150 -10.18 0.55 10.78
CA MET A 150 -9.18 1.57 11.14
C MET A 150 -9.73 3.00 11.35
N ASP A 151 -11.05 3.19 11.47
CA ASP A 151 -11.66 4.54 11.46
C ASP A 151 -11.75 5.23 12.86
N ASP A 152 -11.33 4.55 13.95
CA ASP A 152 -11.19 5.18 15.28
C ASP A 152 -9.93 6.09 15.39
N SER A 153 -9.26 6.36 14.27
CA SER A 153 -7.97 7.07 14.21
C SER A 153 -8.03 8.46 13.56
N ARG A 154 -9.20 8.88 13.05
CA ARG A 154 -9.42 10.18 12.39
C ARG A 154 -10.29 11.11 13.25
N THR A 155 -9.86 12.37 13.41
CA THR A 155 -10.67 13.41 14.04
C THR A 155 -10.58 14.74 13.29
N ASP A 156 -11.74 15.30 12.94
CA ASP A 156 -11.84 16.54 12.17
C ASP A 156 -12.21 17.74 13.06
N PHE A 157 -11.62 18.89 12.76
CA PHE A 157 -11.78 20.17 13.48
C PHE A 157 -11.96 21.31 12.48
N VAL A 158 -12.53 22.42 12.93
CA VAL A 158 -12.75 23.65 12.15
C VAL A 158 -12.36 24.87 12.96
N ALA A 159 -11.99 25.95 12.27
CA ALA A 159 -11.96 27.29 12.84
C ALA A 159 -12.60 28.29 11.86
N LEU A 160 -13.43 29.18 12.39
CA LEU A 160 -13.76 30.46 11.78
C LEU A 160 -12.66 31.45 12.17
N LEU A 161 -12.09 32.16 11.20
CA LEU A 161 -11.11 33.22 11.43
C LEU A 161 -11.68 34.56 10.99
N THR A 162 -11.70 35.52 11.91
CA THR A 162 -12.14 36.91 11.67
C THR A 162 -11.06 37.90 12.13
N GLY A 163 -11.19 39.16 11.72
CA GLY A 163 -10.31 40.25 12.17
C GLY A 163 -10.76 40.80 13.53
N THR A 164 -9.90 40.80 14.54
CA THR A 164 -10.27 41.25 15.89
C THR A 164 -10.20 42.77 16.03
N SER A 165 -11.27 43.37 16.57
CA SER A 165 -11.41 44.82 16.76
C SER A 165 -10.43 45.48 17.76
N GLN A 166 -9.55 44.71 18.41
CA GLN A 166 -8.59 45.21 19.39
C GLN A 166 -7.24 45.61 18.79
N ASP A 167 -6.93 45.17 17.57
CA ASP A 167 -5.65 45.41 16.91
C ASP A 167 -5.79 46.49 15.82
N SER A 168 -4.76 47.32 15.64
CA SER A 168 -4.81 48.53 14.79
C SER A 168 -4.91 48.27 13.27
N SER A 169 -4.82 47.02 12.83
CA SER A 169 -4.96 46.57 11.44
C SER A 169 -6.32 45.89 11.18
N VAL A 170 -7.38 46.68 11.24
CA VAL A 170 -8.78 46.23 11.17
C VAL A 170 -9.15 45.68 9.78
N SER A 171 -9.14 44.35 9.62
CA SER A 171 -9.41 43.66 8.35
C SER A 171 -10.85 43.16 8.20
N SER A 172 -11.35 43.18 6.95
CA SER A 172 -12.64 42.60 6.54
C SER A 172 -12.51 41.20 5.90
N GLY A 173 -11.31 40.60 5.96
CA GLY A 173 -11.08 39.23 5.55
C GLY A 173 -11.73 38.22 6.50
N VAL A 174 -12.17 37.09 5.94
CA VAL A 174 -12.74 35.96 6.70
C VAL A 174 -12.15 34.68 6.14
N ALA A 175 -11.84 33.70 7.00
CA ALA A 175 -11.38 32.39 6.55
C ALA A 175 -12.03 31.23 7.31
N LYS A 176 -12.22 30.13 6.58
CA LYS A 176 -12.49 28.80 7.12
C LYS A 176 -11.20 28.00 7.11
N ALA A 177 -10.77 27.53 8.27
CA ALA A 177 -9.74 26.50 8.36
C ALA A 177 -10.39 25.15 8.70
N ARG A 178 -10.07 24.10 7.92
CA ARG A 178 -10.41 22.71 8.23
C ARG A 178 -9.14 21.98 8.63
N PHE A 179 -9.23 21.15 9.66
CA PHE A 179 -8.14 20.32 10.15
C PHE A 179 -8.60 18.86 10.27
N THR A 180 -7.69 17.94 10.02
CA THR A 180 -7.92 16.50 10.04
C THR A 180 -6.72 15.83 10.68
N LEU A 181 -6.88 15.40 11.93
CA LEU A 181 -5.88 14.66 12.68
C LEU A 181 -6.04 13.17 12.38
N VAL A 182 -5.02 12.58 11.76
CA VAL A 182 -4.91 11.12 11.56
C VAL A 182 -3.64 10.63 12.24
N ARG A 183 -3.80 9.71 13.20
CA ARG A 183 -2.73 9.23 14.08
C ARG A 183 -2.05 10.40 14.84
N SER A 184 -0.89 10.86 14.35
CA SER A 184 -0.09 11.97 14.89
C SER A 184 0.18 13.07 13.86
N ASN A 185 -0.50 13.06 12.71
CA ASN A 185 -0.34 14.06 11.65
C ASN A 185 -1.61 14.91 11.55
N LEU A 186 -1.47 16.22 11.67
CA LEU A 186 -2.56 17.18 11.51
C LEU A 186 -2.49 17.79 10.11
N VAL A 187 -3.33 17.31 9.21
CA VAL A 187 -3.53 17.90 7.87
C VAL A 187 -4.45 19.10 8.00
N PHE A 188 -4.21 20.16 7.24
CA PHE A 188 -5.07 21.34 7.24
C PHE A 188 -5.17 22.04 5.88
N ALA A 189 -6.34 22.62 5.66
CA ALA A 189 -6.71 23.37 4.47
C ALA A 189 -7.39 24.67 4.89
N ILE A 190 -6.99 25.79 4.30
CA ILE A 190 -7.56 27.10 4.62
C ILE A 190 -8.14 27.75 3.37
N HIS A 191 -9.44 28.06 3.42
CA HIS A 191 -10.14 28.83 2.40
C HIS A 191 -10.48 30.21 2.98
N TYR A 192 -10.02 31.26 2.33
CA TYR A 192 -10.21 32.65 2.76
C TYR A 192 -10.89 33.47 1.67
N GLU A 193 -11.59 34.51 2.10
CA GLU A 193 -12.22 35.52 1.26
C GLU A 193 -11.85 36.92 1.76
N ARG A 194 -11.77 37.89 0.84
CA ARG A 194 -11.42 39.30 1.11
C ARG A 194 -10.12 39.56 1.89
N LEU A 195 -9.17 38.63 1.83
CA LEU A 195 -7.82 38.81 2.36
C LEU A 195 -6.81 38.89 1.19
N SER A 196 -5.80 39.75 1.31
CA SER A 196 -4.62 39.66 0.44
C SER A 196 -3.93 38.30 0.67
N ARG A 197 -3.31 37.73 -0.38
CA ARG A 197 -2.76 36.36 -0.35
C ARG A 197 -1.93 36.12 0.92
N PRO A 198 -2.40 35.30 1.89
CA PRO A 198 -1.67 35.08 3.12
C PRO A 198 -0.43 34.22 2.82
N ILE A 199 0.67 34.53 3.49
CA ILE A 199 1.96 33.86 3.28
C ILE A 199 2.09 32.67 4.22
N ARG A 200 1.56 32.79 5.46
CA ARG A 200 1.67 31.77 6.51
C ARG A 200 0.41 31.61 7.35
N VAL A 201 0.23 30.37 7.78
CA VAL A 201 -0.61 29.89 8.86
C VAL A 201 0.27 29.74 10.10
N SER A 202 -0.17 30.25 11.23
CA SER A 202 0.53 30.20 12.51
C SER A 202 -0.39 29.53 13.55
N PHE A 203 0.05 28.39 14.11
CA PHE A 203 -0.65 27.68 15.18
C PHE A 203 -0.15 28.22 16.52
N ARG A 204 -1.09 28.59 17.39
CA ARG A 204 -0.80 29.26 18.67
C ARG A 204 -1.55 28.60 19.82
N ASP A 205 -0.97 28.62 21.01
CA ASP A 205 -1.67 28.24 22.24
C ASP A 205 -2.63 29.35 22.72
N SER A 206 -3.23 29.17 23.90
CA SER A 206 -4.11 30.16 24.54
C SER A 206 -3.39 31.39 25.08
N THR A 207 -2.05 31.38 25.16
CA THR A 207 -1.21 32.52 25.58
C THR A 207 -0.71 33.34 24.38
N GLY A 208 -0.87 32.83 23.16
CA GLY A 208 -0.45 33.46 21.91
C GLY A 208 0.91 33.00 21.39
N THR A 209 1.59 32.09 22.12
CA THR A 209 2.89 31.51 21.74
C THR A 209 2.76 30.69 20.46
N VAL A 210 3.66 30.91 19.50
CA VAL A 210 3.69 30.18 18.22
C VAL A 210 4.28 28.79 18.41
N LEU A 211 3.54 27.76 17.99
CA LEU A 211 3.92 26.35 18.09
C LEU A 211 4.35 25.75 16.75
N PHE A 212 3.78 26.23 15.63
CA PHE A 212 4.07 25.75 14.28
C PHE A 212 3.68 26.78 13.23
N GLU A 213 4.44 26.89 12.14
CA GLU A 213 4.11 27.76 10.99
C GLU A 213 4.30 27.06 9.64
N HIS A 214 3.41 27.35 8.69
CA HIS A 214 3.39 26.69 7.37
C HIS A 214 2.57 27.49 6.34
N PRO A 215 2.74 27.29 5.02
CA PRO A 215 1.77 27.70 3.99
C PRO A 215 0.33 27.18 4.17
N ILE A 216 -0.60 27.80 3.42
CA ILE A 216 -2.09 27.69 3.51
C ILE A 216 -2.64 26.25 3.44
N CYS A 217 -2.10 25.41 2.55
CA CYS A 217 -2.31 23.96 2.54
C CYS A 217 -1.12 23.30 3.21
N GLY A 218 -1.33 22.42 4.19
CA GLY A 218 -0.23 21.90 4.99
C GLY A 218 -0.49 20.64 5.78
N MET A 219 0.59 20.08 6.32
CA MET A 219 0.57 18.99 7.28
C MET A 219 1.58 19.26 8.39
N TRP A 220 1.11 19.35 9.63
CA TRP A 220 1.98 19.27 10.80
C TRP A 220 2.23 17.78 11.09
N ARG A 221 3.42 17.30 10.72
CA ARG A 221 3.86 15.91 10.95
C ARG A 221 4.30 15.72 12.41
N ASN A 222 4.04 14.54 12.97
CA ASN A 222 4.49 14.13 14.31
C ASN A 222 4.11 15.11 15.43
N VAL A 223 2.85 15.57 15.44
CA VAL A 223 2.31 16.44 16.49
C VAL A 223 2.47 15.76 17.86
N HIS A 224 3.17 16.44 18.78
CA HIS A 224 3.43 15.90 20.12
C HIS A 224 2.12 15.74 20.92
N LYS A 225 2.06 14.72 21.79
CA LYS A 225 0.88 14.39 22.61
C LYS A 225 0.27 15.59 23.37
N PRO A 226 1.04 16.50 23.99
CA PRO A 226 0.48 17.68 24.65
C PRO A 226 -0.27 18.61 23.69
N TYR A 227 0.24 18.83 22.47
CA TYR A 227 -0.44 19.66 21.47
C TYR A 227 -1.72 18.98 20.94
N ILE A 228 -1.74 17.64 20.85
CA ILE A 228 -2.97 16.88 20.56
C ILE A 228 -3.99 17.03 21.70
N GLN A 229 -3.55 17.13 22.96
CA GLN A 229 -4.45 17.43 24.09
C GLN A 229 -5.01 18.85 23.99
N LEU A 230 -4.17 19.87 23.70
CA LEU A 230 -4.63 21.25 23.46
C LEU A 230 -5.62 21.36 22.28
N LEU A 231 -5.47 20.52 21.26
CA LEU A 231 -6.42 20.43 20.14
C LEU A 231 -7.78 19.85 20.61
N LYS A 232 -7.74 18.78 21.42
CA LYS A 232 -8.95 18.12 21.95
C LYS A 232 -9.67 18.93 23.03
N SER A 233 -8.97 19.82 23.75
CA SER A 233 -9.54 20.75 24.73
C SER A 233 -9.99 22.09 24.14
N ASN A 234 -9.88 22.27 22.82
CA ASN A 234 -10.16 23.54 22.11
C ASN A 234 -9.33 24.72 22.67
N GLN A 235 -8.05 24.50 23.00
CA GLN A 235 -7.11 25.53 23.50
C GLN A 235 -6.12 26.03 22.43
N LEU A 236 -6.05 25.36 21.28
CA LEU A 236 -5.30 25.83 20.11
C LEU A 236 -6.08 26.88 19.31
N HIS A 237 -5.34 27.88 18.85
CA HIS A 237 -5.78 28.91 17.92
C HIS A 237 -4.99 28.81 16.62
N VAL A 238 -5.61 29.26 15.53
CA VAL A 238 -4.98 29.43 14.22
C VAL A 238 -5.05 30.91 13.84
N ALA A 239 -3.97 31.42 13.26
CA ALA A 239 -3.88 32.81 12.83
C ALA A 239 -3.20 32.91 11.46
N LEU A 240 -3.61 33.89 10.65
CA LEU A 240 -3.11 34.10 9.28
C LEU A 240 -2.29 35.38 9.16
N MET A 241 -1.15 35.27 8.49
CA MET A 241 -0.20 36.37 8.27
C MET A 241 -0.08 36.67 6.78
N THR A 242 -0.15 37.95 6.41
CA THR A 242 0.03 38.41 5.02
C THR A 242 1.43 38.98 4.75
N GLN A 243 2.21 39.30 5.78
CA GLN A 243 3.62 39.69 5.69
C GLN A 243 4.42 39.03 6.82
N PRO A 244 5.72 38.74 6.63
CA PRO A 244 6.54 37.98 7.59
C PRO A 244 6.91 38.75 8.87
N GLN A 245 6.48 40.01 9.02
CA GLN A 245 6.79 40.89 10.16
C GLN A 245 5.57 41.64 10.70
N THR A 246 4.36 41.35 10.19
CA THR A 246 3.11 41.94 10.69
C THR A 246 2.40 40.97 11.62
N ASP A 247 1.72 41.50 12.64
CA ASP A 247 0.80 40.71 13.46
C ASP A 247 -0.28 40.02 12.62
N ALA A 248 -0.81 38.92 13.16
CA ALA A 248 -1.75 38.08 12.42
C ALA A 248 -3.10 38.79 12.23
N ILE A 249 -3.50 38.96 10.98
CA ILE A 249 -4.59 39.85 10.58
C ILE A 249 -5.97 39.26 10.91
N ILE A 250 -6.10 37.94 10.81
CA ILE A 250 -7.30 37.21 11.22
C ILE A 250 -6.93 35.98 12.04
N ARG A 251 -7.70 35.71 13.09
CA ARG A 251 -7.47 34.63 14.06
C ARG A 251 -8.77 33.89 14.39
N GLY A 252 -8.64 32.63 14.79
CA GLY A 252 -9.76 31.75 15.10
C GLY A 252 -9.38 30.63 16.04
N LYS A 253 -10.33 30.19 16.87
CA LYS A 253 -10.18 29.06 17.78
C LYS A 253 -10.46 27.75 17.05
N ILE A 254 -9.61 26.74 17.23
CA ILE A 254 -9.82 25.41 16.63
C ILE A 254 -10.79 24.62 17.52
N VAL A 255 -11.90 24.17 16.93
CA VAL A 255 -12.96 23.43 17.63
C VAL A 255 -13.30 22.12 16.92
N LYS A 256 -13.58 21.06 17.69
CA LYS A 256 -14.09 19.79 17.15
C LYS A 256 -15.57 19.95 16.82
N HIS A 257 -15.96 19.77 15.55
CA HIS A 257 -17.35 19.94 15.12
C HIS A 257 -17.86 18.72 14.33
N ARG A 258 -18.99 18.13 14.75
CA ARG A 258 -19.47 16.83 14.23
C ARG A 258 -19.89 16.87 12.75
N ALA A 259 -20.45 17.99 12.28
CA ALA A 259 -20.92 18.09 10.89
C ALA A 259 -19.81 18.07 9.83
N LEU A 260 -18.54 18.21 10.23
CA LEU A 260 -17.41 18.12 9.30
C LEU A 260 -17.31 16.75 8.62
N PHE A 261 -17.74 15.68 9.30
CA PHE A 261 -17.69 14.31 8.78
C PHE A 261 -18.49 14.16 7.48
N ALA A 262 -19.74 14.63 7.47
CA ALA A 262 -20.63 14.56 6.30
C ALA A 262 -20.64 15.86 5.46
N GLU A 263 -19.74 16.81 5.74
CA GLU A 263 -19.68 18.07 5.00
C GLU A 263 -19.46 17.79 3.51
N THR A 264 -20.28 18.43 2.68
CA THR A 264 -20.29 18.25 1.22
C THR A 264 -20.15 19.57 0.50
N PHE A 265 -20.91 20.58 0.93
CA PHE A 265 -20.81 21.95 0.44
C PHE A 265 -20.37 22.87 1.57
N SER A 266 -19.72 23.96 1.23
CA SER A 266 -19.24 24.96 2.19
C SER A 266 -19.38 26.37 1.64
N SER A 267 -19.45 27.35 2.55
CA SER A 267 -19.42 28.77 2.21
C SER A 267 -18.63 29.57 3.25
N VAL A 268 -17.90 30.59 2.80
CA VAL A 268 -17.28 31.62 3.66
C VAL A 268 -18.12 32.89 3.53
N LEU A 269 -18.67 33.37 4.65
CA LEU A 269 -19.59 34.49 4.71
C LEU A 269 -18.83 35.77 5.07
N THR A 270 -18.92 36.77 4.21
CA THR A 270 -18.28 38.08 4.41
C THR A 270 -19.33 39.19 4.51
N SER A 271 -19.05 40.23 5.31
CA SER A 271 -19.91 41.41 5.44
C SER A 271 -20.19 42.08 4.09
N THR A 272 -21.44 42.44 3.79
CA THR A 272 -21.75 43.19 2.56
C THR A 272 -21.27 44.65 2.59
N ASP A 273 -21.03 45.23 3.78
CA ASP A 273 -20.45 46.57 3.93
C ASP A 273 -18.95 46.47 4.23
N PRO A 274 -18.05 46.96 3.36
CA PRO A 274 -16.59 46.92 3.58
C PRO A 274 -16.11 47.70 4.81
N ARG A 275 -16.94 48.60 5.36
CA ARG A 275 -16.63 49.40 6.58
C ARG A 275 -16.87 48.61 7.86
N GLN A 276 -17.55 47.46 7.76
CA GLN A 276 -17.90 46.59 8.87
C GLN A 276 -16.91 45.42 8.94
N SER A 277 -15.88 45.60 9.76
CA SER A 277 -14.79 44.64 9.95
C SER A 277 -14.99 43.77 11.20
N GLY A 278 -14.33 42.62 11.24
CA GLY A 278 -14.56 41.60 12.28
C GLY A 278 -15.90 40.86 12.19
N LEU A 279 -16.67 41.11 11.13
CA LEU A 279 -17.94 40.45 10.83
C LEU A 279 -17.73 39.37 9.78
N GLY A 280 -17.92 38.11 10.18
CA GLY A 280 -17.70 36.96 9.32
C GLY A 280 -18.41 35.71 9.81
N GLY A 281 -18.50 34.72 8.93
CA GLY A 281 -19.04 33.41 9.27
C GLY A 281 -18.64 32.33 8.28
N ILE A 282 -19.00 31.10 8.58
CA ILE A 282 -18.83 29.93 7.72
C ILE A 282 -20.09 29.09 7.75
N ALA A 283 -20.51 28.59 6.59
CA ALA A 283 -21.58 27.60 6.48
C ALA A 283 -20.99 26.24 6.08
N MET A 284 -21.35 25.20 6.83
CA MET A 284 -21.09 23.80 6.54
C MET A 284 -22.41 23.16 6.13
N LEU A 285 -22.48 22.51 4.96
CA LEU A 285 -23.73 21.97 4.44
C LEU A 285 -23.58 20.51 3.97
N THR A 286 -24.62 19.73 4.24
CA THR A 286 -24.72 18.30 3.95
C THR A 286 -26.06 18.03 3.27
N LEU A 287 -26.00 17.48 2.07
CA LEU A 287 -27.16 16.96 1.36
C LEU A 287 -27.49 15.55 1.90
N SER A 288 -28.76 15.17 1.94
CA SER A 288 -29.14 13.77 2.25
C SER A 288 -29.00 12.84 1.03
N ASP A 289 -28.57 11.60 1.27
CA ASP A 289 -28.32 10.58 0.26
C ASP A 289 -29.59 10.20 -0.52
N VAL A 290 -30.73 10.15 0.18
CA VAL A 290 -32.03 9.67 -0.37
C VAL A 290 -32.97 10.82 -0.71
N GLU A 291 -33.17 11.75 0.22
CA GLU A 291 -34.10 12.88 0.09
C GLU A 291 -33.41 14.14 -0.42
N ASN A 292 -34.16 15.08 -1.00
CA ASN A 292 -33.62 16.38 -1.42
C ASN A 292 -33.57 17.36 -0.24
N ASN A 293 -33.01 16.95 0.90
CA ASN A 293 -32.89 17.81 2.08
C ASN A 293 -31.45 18.30 2.20
N LEU A 294 -31.30 19.60 2.49
CA LEU A 294 -30.00 20.23 2.72
C LEU A 294 -29.93 20.67 4.18
N HIS A 295 -29.22 19.88 4.98
CA HIS A 295 -28.85 20.23 6.34
C HIS A 295 -27.72 21.26 6.28
N PHE A 296 -27.80 22.32 7.09
CA PHE A 296 -26.74 23.31 7.15
C PHE A 296 -26.51 23.80 8.58
N ILE A 297 -25.26 24.18 8.85
CA ILE A 297 -24.84 24.78 10.11
C ILE A 297 -24.02 26.03 9.78
N VAL A 298 -24.40 27.17 10.36
CA VAL A 298 -23.70 28.44 10.22
C VAL A 298 -23.04 28.79 11.55
N MET A 299 -21.71 28.93 11.54
CA MET A 299 -20.95 29.52 12.64
C MET A 299 -20.63 30.96 12.25
N PHE A 300 -20.85 31.94 13.13
CA PHE A 300 -20.57 33.34 12.82
C PHE A 300 -20.08 34.13 14.05
N GLU A 301 -19.43 35.25 13.78
CA GLU A 301 -18.82 36.12 14.79
C GLU A 301 -19.08 37.60 14.44
N GLY A 302 -19.16 38.44 15.47
CA GLY A 302 -19.43 39.89 15.36
C GLY A 302 -20.91 40.30 15.37
N LEU A 303 -21.86 39.36 15.32
CA LEU A 303 -23.30 39.63 15.39
C LEU A 303 -23.84 39.32 16.80
N VAL A 304 -24.36 40.34 17.52
CA VAL A 304 -24.74 40.22 18.93
C VAL A 304 -26.26 40.25 19.10
N GLN A 305 -26.84 39.19 19.69
CA GLN A 305 -28.21 39.10 20.26
C GLN A 305 -29.35 39.75 19.45
N PHE A 306 -29.65 39.22 18.27
CA PHE A 306 -30.90 39.51 17.54
C PHE A 306 -31.47 38.23 16.93
N PRO A 307 -32.78 38.17 16.63
CA PRO A 307 -33.28 37.22 15.65
C PRO A 307 -32.53 37.41 14.33
N VAL A 308 -31.94 36.33 13.83
CA VAL A 308 -31.24 36.30 12.56
C VAL A 308 -32.10 35.64 11.51
N ARG A 309 -32.09 36.24 10.32
CA ARG A 309 -32.78 35.77 9.14
C ARG A 309 -31.76 35.17 8.18
N VAL A 310 -31.87 33.87 7.94
CA VAL A 310 -31.03 33.16 6.98
C VAL A 310 -31.79 33.00 5.67
N GLN A 311 -31.21 33.52 4.59
CA GLN A 311 -31.81 33.49 3.26
C GLN A 311 -30.93 32.69 2.30
N LEU A 312 -31.57 31.81 1.52
CA LEU A 312 -30.98 31.17 0.37
C LEU A 312 -31.32 32.01 -0.87
N LEU A 313 -30.29 32.52 -1.55
CA LEU A 313 -30.40 33.50 -2.62
C LEU A 313 -29.93 32.93 -3.96
N TYR A 314 -30.58 33.34 -5.04
CA TYR A 314 -30.09 33.18 -6.41
C TYR A 314 -30.17 34.52 -7.13
N ARG A 315 -29.04 35.02 -7.66
CA ARG A 315 -28.92 36.36 -8.27
C ARG A 315 -29.53 37.46 -7.38
N ASN A 316 -29.17 37.47 -6.10
CA ASN A 316 -29.69 38.36 -5.04
C ASN A 316 -31.22 38.29 -4.77
N ARG A 317 -31.96 37.32 -5.33
CA ARG A 317 -33.38 37.09 -5.01
C ARG A 317 -33.52 35.97 -3.99
N PRO A 318 -34.29 36.14 -2.89
CA PRO A 318 -34.53 35.07 -1.93
C PRO A 318 -35.41 33.97 -2.54
N LEU A 319 -34.94 32.73 -2.42
CA LEU A 319 -35.66 31.50 -2.76
C LEU A 319 -36.31 30.89 -1.51
N ARG A 320 -35.58 30.93 -0.39
CA ARG A 320 -36.02 30.42 0.92
C ARG A 320 -35.54 31.35 2.03
N GLU A 321 -36.30 31.42 3.12
CA GLU A 321 -36.00 32.16 4.33
C GLU A 321 -36.26 31.25 5.54
N VAL A 322 -35.35 31.26 6.52
CA VAL A 322 -35.55 30.69 7.85
C VAL A 322 -35.15 31.72 8.89
N ARG A 323 -35.79 31.71 10.06
CA ARG A 323 -35.50 32.63 11.17
C ARG A 323 -35.07 31.86 12.39
N ALA A 324 -34.07 32.39 13.10
CA ALA A 324 -33.49 31.76 14.27
C ALA A 324 -33.21 32.79 15.36
N ASN A 325 -33.46 32.42 16.61
CA ASN A 325 -33.08 33.21 17.77
C ASN A 325 -31.74 32.69 18.27
N VAL A 326 -30.65 33.41 17.98
CA VAL A 326 -29.29 32.99 18.31
C VAL A 326 -28.76 33.80 19.50
N THR A 327 -28.00 33.16 20.39
CA THR A 327 -27.46 33.79 21.61
C THR A 327 -25.96 34.00 21.50
N ALA A 328 -25.41 34.93 22.27
CA ALA A 328 -23.96 35.16 22.32
C ALA A 328 -23.14 34.02 22.97
N HIS A 329 -23.80 33.00 23.55
CA HIS A 329 -23.15 31.84 24.16
C HIS A 329 -23.23 30.58 23.29
N ASP A 330 -24.13 30.56 22.32
CA ASP A 330 -24.26 29.49 21.32
C ASP A 330 -24.56 30.16 19.96
N PRO A 331 -23.51 30.64 19.25
CA PRO A 331 -23.64 31.35 17.98
C PRO A 331 -23.88 30.40 16.79
N ASP A 332 -23.77 29.09 17.00
CA ASP A 332 -23.88 28.09 15.94
C ASP A 332 -25.36 27.80 15.63
N PHE A 333 -25.81 28.16 14.43
CA PHE A 333 -27.18 27.92 13.98
C PHE A 333 -27.26 26.70 13.06
N ALA A 334 -28.08 25.70 13.42
CA ALA A 334 -28.27 24.46 12.68
C ALA A 334 -29.72 24.24 12.25
N GLU A 335 -29.96 23.90 10.98
CA GLU A 335 -31.31 23.84 10.40
C GLU A 335 -31.39 22.95 9.14
N VAL A 336 -32.60 22.60 8.68
CA VAL A 336 -32.81 21.72 7.53
C VAL A 336 -33.73 22.35 6.47
N LEU A 337 -33.18 22.62 5.29
CA LEU A 337 -33.99 22.96 4.11
C LEU A 337 -34.53 21.67 3.49
N THR A 338 -35.79 21.32 3.76
CA THR A 338 -36.42 20.11 3.23
C THR A 338 -36.94 20.29 1.80
N ASN A 339 -36.97 19.22 1.01
CA ASN A 339 -37.59 19.20 -0.34
C ASN A 339 -37.05 20.29 -1.30
N LEU A 340 -35.74 20.33 -1.55
CA LEU A 340 -35.15 21.15 -2.62
C LEU A 340 -35.69 20.71 -3.99
N ASN A 341 -36.14 21.70 -4.76
CA ASN A 341 -36.65 21.48 -6.12
C ASN A 341 -35.49 21.34 -7.12
N SER A 342 -35.78 20.82 -8.33
CA SER A 342 -34.75 20.53 -9.33
C SER A 342 -33.94 21.75 -9.79
N ARG A 343 -34.49 22.98 -9.69
CA ARG A 343 -33.73 24.21 -10.00
C ARG A 343 -32.80 24.60 -8.86
N GLU A 344 -33.26 24.48 -7.61
CA GLU A 344 -32.41 24.70 -6.42
C GLU A 344 -31.24 23.71 -6.40
N MET A 345 -31.51 22.42 -6.67
CA MET A 345 -30.47 21.39 -6.79
C MET A 345 -29.45 21.70 -7.91
N LEU A 346 -29.90 22.25 -9.04
CA LEU A 346 -29.03 22.65 -10.14
C LEU A 346 -28.19 23.89 -9.82
N PHE A 347 -28.75 24.89 -9.13
CA PHE A 347 -28.01 26.07 -8.70
C PHE A 347 -27.01 25.73 -7.58
N LEU A 348 -27.34 24.78 -6.70
CA LEU A 348 -26.45 24.26 -5.67
C LEU A 348 -25.24 23.55 -6.30
N SER A 349 -25.46 22.67 -7.28
CA SER A 349 -24.34 21.95 -7.92
C SER A 349 -23.41 22.91 -8.65
N ARG A 350 -23.96 23.98 -9.25
CA ARG A 350 -23.21 24.96 -10.05
C ARG A 350 -22.50 26.06 -9.27
N GLY A 351 -22.50 26.03 -7.94
CA GLY A 351 -21.92 27.10 -7.12
C GLY A 351 -22.68 28.44 -7.19
N GLN A 352 -23.93 28.45 -7.68
CA GLN A 352 -24.69 29.66 -8.01
C GLN A 352 -25.66 30.12 -6.90
N LEU A 353 -25.84 29.30 -5.87
CA LEU A 353 -26.59 29.69 -4.67
C LEU A 353 -25.68 30.45 -3.72
N GLN A 354 -26.25 31.48 -3.09
CA GLN A 354 -25.60 32.24 -2.04
C GLN A 354 -26.42 32.08 -0.75
N ILE A 355 -25.76 31.81 0.36
CA ILE A 355 -26.38 31.89 1.68
C ILE A 355 -26.04 33.25 2.29
N ALA A 356 -27.04 33.92 2.84
CA ALA A 356 -26.90 35.17 3.56
C ALA A 356 -27.54 35.06 4.94
N LEU A 357 -26.95 35.75 5.91
CA LEU A 357 -27.46 35.87 7.26
C LEU A 357 -27.54 37.37 7.59
N GLU A 358 -28.73 37.81 8.01
CA GLU A 358 -29.09 39.22 8.23
C GLU A 358 -29.75 39.38 9.61
N THR A 359 -29.32 40.36 10.41
CA THR A 359 -29.91 40.63 11.74
C THR A 359 -31.18 41.49 11.63
N GLU A 360 -32.25 41.10 12.32
CA GLU A 360 -33.46 41.92 12.41
C GLU A 360 -33.29 43.01 13.49
N GLY A 361 -33.16 44.28 13.09
CA GLY A 361 -32.93 45.41 14.00
C GLY A 361 -32.90 46.79 13.31
N ARG A 362 -32.56 47.85 14.07
CA ARG A 362 -32.47 49.23 13.54
C ARG A 362 -31.29 49.44 12.57
N SER A 363 -30.25 48.63 12.68
CA SER A 363 -29.08 48.62 11.79
C SER A 363 -28.83 47.17 11.35
N PRO A 364 -29.45 46.70 10.25
CA PRO A 364 -29.28 45.32 9.80
C PRO A 364 -27.85 45.10 9.30
N HIS A 365 -27.12 44.22 9.99
CA HIS A 365 -25.85 43.69 9.54
C HIS A 365 -26.11 42.45 8.68
N ARG A 366 -25.38 42.33 7.57
CA ARG A 366 -25.56 41.23 6.61
C ARG A 366 -24.22 40.63 6.20
N ILE A 367 -24.05 39.35 6.44
CA ILE A 367 -22.94 38.53 5.94
C ILE A 367 -23.45 37.57 4.86
N SER A 368 -22.65 37.28 3.84
CA SER A 368 -23.06 36.35 2.78
C SER A 368 -21.89 35.72 2.01
N GLY A 369 -22.14 34.57 1.39
CA GLY A 369 -21.15 33.84 0.60
C GLY A 369 -21.79 32.84 -0.36
N PHE A 370 -21.10 32.50 -1.45
CA PHE A 370 -21.54 31.47 -2.38
C PHE A 370 -21.33 30.08 -1.78
N ILE A 371 -22.28 29.18 -2.02
CA ILE A 371 -22.22 27.77 -1.60
C ILE A 371 -21.52 27.00 -2.71
N THR A 372 -20.36 26.42 -2.43
CA THR A 372 -19.57 25.60 -3.38
C THR A 372 -19.30 24.22 -2.80
N GLY A 373 -18.83 23.27 -3.62
CA GLY A 373 -18.32 21.99 -3.12
C GLY A 373 -17.22 22.21 -2.07
N ARG A 374 -17.10 21.32 -1.07
CA ARG A 374 -16.14 21.52 0.02
C ARG A 374 -14.71 21.63 -0.52
N LYS A 375 -13.99 22.68 -0.14
CA LYS A 375 -12.59 22.87 -0.54
C LYS A 375 -11.67 22.13 0.42
N THR A 376 -10.79 21.30 -0.14
CA THR A 376 -9.75 20.56 0.57
C THR A 376 -8.46 20.60 -0.23
N CYS A 377 -7.33 20.26 0.39
CA CYS A 377 -6.08 20.02 -0.31
C CYS A 377 -5.95 18.53 -0.74
N ASP A 378 -7.02 17.74 -0.62
CA ASP A 378 -6.98 16.29 -0.85
C ASP A 378 -6.99 15.97 -2.35
N THR A 379 -6.49 14.80 -2.74
CA THR A 379 -6.46 14.35 -4.13
C THR A 379 -7.55 13.31 -4.36
N ILE A 380 -8.56 13.63 -5.18
CA ILE A 380 -9.60 12.66 -5.55
C ILE A 380 -9.04 11.75 -6.64
N GLN A 381 -9.04 10.44 -6.39
CA GLN A 381 -8.43 9.44 -7.27
C GLN A 381 -9.15 8.09 -7.19
N SER A 382 -8.84 7.20 -8.15
CA SER A 382 -9.20 5.78 -8.06
C SER A 382 -8.10 4.90 -8.66
N VAL A 383 -7.70 3.85 -7.92
CA VAL A 383 -7.01 2.67 -8.45
C VAL A 383 -8.07 1.66 -8.89
N LEU A 384 -8.07 1.28 -10.16
CA LEU A 384 -8.97 0.26 -10.69
C LEU A 384 -8.24 -1.08 -10.76
N ALA A 385 -8.79 -2.09 -10.08
CA ALA A 385 -8.19 -3.41 -9.92
C ALA A 385 -9.17 -4.50 -10.37
N GLY A 386 -8.63 -5.61 -10.90
CA GLY A 386 -9.43 -6.77 -11.30
C GLY A 386 -10.12 -7.47 -10.13
N GLY A 387 -9.48 -7.51 -8.96
CA GLY A 387 -10.04 -8.04 -7.71
C GLY A 387 -11.20 -7.23 -7.15
N ASN A 388 -11.38 -5.99 -7.62
CA ASN A 388 -12.47 -5.08 -7.23
C ASN A 388 -13.60 -5.03 -8.28
N ALA A 389 -13.43 -5.69 -9.43
CA ALA A 389 -14.44 -5.83 -10.47
C ALA A 389 -15.66 -6.63 -9.99
N LEU A 390 -16.82 -6.40 -10.62
CA LEU A 390 -18.09 -7.05 -10.25
C LEU A 390 -18.05 -8.57 -10.40
N ALA A 391 -17.39 -9.03 -11.47
CA ALA A 391 -16.85 -10.37 -11.58
C ALA A 391 -15.33 -10.25 -11.44
N GLN A 392 -14.76 -10.80 -10.36
CA GLN A 392 -13.33 -10.63 -10.07
C GLN A 392 -12.47 -11.20 -11.20
N THR A 393 -11.61 -10.36 -11.77
CA THR A 393 -10.67 -10.74 -12.82
C THR A 393 -9.25 -10.88 -12.26
N LYS A 394 -8.41 -11.63 -12.98
CA LYS A 394 -6.96 -11.79 -12.69
C LYS A 394 -6.13 -11.60 -13.96
N THR A 395 -6.44 -10.56 -14.74
CA THR A 395 -5.75 -10.27 -16.01
C THR A 395 -4.38 -9.66 -15.80
N GLY A 396 -4.07 -9.12 -14.61
CA GLY A 396 -2.86 -8.34 -14.35
C GLY A 396 -2.94 -6.90 -14.86
N ALA A 397 -4.10 -6.46 -15.35
CA ALA A 397 -4.37 -5.11 -15.82
C ALA A 397 -4.57 -4.10 -14.69
N VAL A 398 -4.45 -2.82 -15.02
CA VAL A 398 -4.59 -1.69 -14.08
C VAL A 398 -5.31 -0.52 -14.74
N GLY A 399 -6.16 0.15 -13.98
CA GLY A 399 -6.62 1.50 -14.30
C GLY A 399 -6.20 2.47 -13.20
N SER A 400 -5.94 3.71 -13.59
CA SER A 400 -5.46 4.79 -12.74
C SER A 400 -6.26 6.04 -13.09
N ALA A 401 -6.96 6.64 -12.13
CA ALA A 401 -7.81 7.80 -12.35
C ALA A 401 -7.57 8.91 -11.33
N LYS A 402 -7.67 10.16 -11.76
CA LYS A 402 -7.56 11.39 -10.98
C LYS A 402 -8.73 12.32 -11.35
N PHE A 403 -9.26 13.04 -10.36
CA PHE A 403 -10.41 13.92 -10.54
C PHE A 403 -10.20 15.27 -9.87
N THR A 404 -10.63 16.36 -10.53
CA THR A 404 -10.63 17.73 -10.00
C THR A 404 -12.06 18.27 -10.01
N LEU A 405 -12.64 18.50 -8.83
CA LEU A 405 -13.95 19.16 -8.71
C LEU A 405 -13.77 20.68 -8.65
N HIS A 406 -14.41 21.41 -9.54
CA HIS A 406 -14.35 22.86 -9.60
C HIS A 406 -15.54 23.54 -8.88
N ASP A 407 -15.38 24.81 -8.50
CA ASP A 407 -16.39 25.61 -7.77
C ASP A 407 -17.73 25.75 -8.50
N ASN A 408 -17.70 25.69 -9.83
CA ASN A 408 -18.86 25.73 -10.73
C ASN A 408 -19.55 24.36 -10.89
N GLY A 409 -19.11 23.32 -10.16
CA GLY A 409 -19.65 21.97 -10.21
C GLY A 409 -19.16 21.09 -11.37
N THR A 410 -18.24 21.56 -12.21
CA THR A 410 -17.66 20.72 -13.26
C THR A 410 -16.62 19.77 -12.68
N LEU A 411 -16.57 18.54 -13.20
CA LEU A 411 -15.59 17.53 -12.78
C LEU A 411 -14.60 17.28 -13.92
N GLU A 412 -13.39 17.82 -13.83
CA GLU A 412 -12.28 17.38 -14.67
C GLU A 412 -11.90 15.96 -14.24
N TYR A 413 -11.71 15.07 -15.21
CA TYR A 413 -11.28 13.70 -14.95
C TYR A 413 -10.15 13.31 -15.89
N GLN A 414 -9.17 12.58 -15.34
CA GLN A 414 -8.06 12.06 -16.09
C GLN A 414 -7.92 10.57 -15.79
N VAL A 415 -7.99 9.71 -16.81
CA VAL A 415 -8.05 8.25 -16.68
C VAL A 415 -7.03 7.61 -17.61
N GLN A 416 -6.20 6.72 -17.07
CA GLN A 416 -5.23 5.92 -17.80
C GLN A 416 -5.48 4.43 -17.51
N VAL A 417 -5.42 3.58 -18.54
CA VAL A 417 -5.61 2.13 -18.40
C VAL A 417 -4.47 1.41 -19.11
N ALA A 418 -3.95 0.34 -18.51
CA ALA A 418 -2.86 -0.45 -19.08
C ALA A 418 -2.97 -1.95 -18.78
N GLY A 419 -2.45 -2.76 -19.70
CA GLY A 419 -2.33 -4.21 -19.55
C GLY A 419 -3.64 -5.00 -19.64
N THR A 420 -4.72 -4.41 -20.19
CA THR A 420 -6.02 -5.10 -20.37
C THR A 420 -5.89 -6.35 -21.23
N ALA A 421 -6.75 -7.34 -20.97
CA ALA A 421 -6.76 -8.58 -21.75
C ALA A 421 -7.24 -8.36 -23.20
N SER A 422 -8.15 -7.40 -23.41
CA SER A 422 -8.71 -7.06 -24.72
C SER A 422 -8.95 -5.55 -24.87
N GLU A 423 -9.50 -5.16 -26.02
CA GLU A 423 -9.86 -3.78 -26.35
C GLU A 423 -10.89 -3.20 -25.38
N ILE A 424 -10.71 -1.94 -24.98
CA ILE A 424 -11.61 -1.23 -24.07
C ILE A 424 -12.88 -0.86 -24.84
N MET A 425 -14.02 -1.38 -24.38
CA MET A 425 -15.34 -1.13 -24.95
C MET A 425 -16.11 -0.02 -24.22
N GLY A 426 -15.74 0.29 -22.97
CA GLY A 426 -16.31 1.46 -22.31
C GLY A 426 -15.72 1.81 -20.95
N VAL A 427 -15.84 3.08 -20.59
CA VAL A 427 -15.38 3.65 -19.31
C VAL A 427 -16.55 4.40 -18.70
N THR A 428 -16.88 4.11 -17.44
CA THR A 428 -18.14 4.56 -16.82
C THR A 428 -17.95 4.94 -15.36
N ILE A 429 -18.61 6.01 -14.91
CA ILE A 429 -18.78 6.32 -13.49
C ILE A 429 -20.12 5.76 -13.05
N GLU A 430 -20.13 4.99 -11.97
CA GLU A 430 -21.27 4.25 -11.48
C GLU A 430 -21.34 4.24 -9.94
N THR A 431 -22.52 3.94 -9.41
CA THR A 431 -22.74 3.76 -7.97
C THR A 431 -22.68 2.27 -7.61
N LYS A 432 -22.60 1.96 -6.31
CA LYS A 432 -22.67 0.56 -5.84
C LYS A 432 -23.96 -0.14 -6.33
N PRO A 433 -23.89 -1.33 -6.95
CA PRO A 433 -25.07 -2.00 -7.49
C PRO A 433 -26.10 -2.31 -6.41
N ARG A 434 -27.33 -1.80 -6.57
CA ARG A 434 -28.47 -2.14 -5.67
C ARG A 434 -28.97 -3.58 -5.85
N ARG A 435 -28.60 -4.24 -6.96
CA ARG A 435 -28.87 -5.66 -7.26
C ARG A 435 -27.65 -6.28 -7.92
N ARG A 436 -27.37 -7.56 -7.65
CA ARG A 436 -26.14 -8.27 -8.04
C ARG A 436 -25.83 -8.23 -9.56
N ASN A 437 -26.86 -8.14 -10.40
CA ASN A 437 -26.75 -8.20 -11.87
C ASN A 437 -27.30 -6.93 -12.55
N ARG A 438 -27.27 -5.76 -11.90
CA ARG A 438 -27.65 -4.50 -12.56
C ARG A 438 -26.73 -3.36 -12.12
N ARG A 439 -25.79 -3.02 -13.00
CA ARG A 439 -24.94 -1.83 -12.92
C ARG A 439 -25.82 -0.57 -12.90
N ASN A 440 -25.39 0.46 -12.17
CA ASN A 440 -26.09 1.73 -12.06
C ASN A 440 -25.14 2.85 -12.52
N ILE A 441 -24.99 2.94 -13.83
CA ILE A 441 -24.15 3.92 -14.54
C ILE A 441 -24.78 5.30 -14.36
N LEU A 442 -23.98 6.26 -13.89
CA LEU A 442 -24.34 7.67 -13.82
C LEU A 442 -23.85 8.41 -15.07
N TYR A 443 -22.58 8.17 -15.45
CA TYR A 443 -21.93 8.83 -16.58
C TYR A 443 -21.18 7.81 -17.42
N ASP A 444 -21.28 7.97 -18.74
CA ASP A 444 -20.54 7.20 -19.73
C ASP A 444 -19.45 8.09 -20.34
N LEU A 445 -18.19 7.73 -20.09
CA LEU A 445 -16.99 8.43 -20.53
C LEU A 445 -16.38 7.80 -21.79
N THR A 446 -17.04 6.78 -22.35
CA THR A 446 -16.59 6.04 -23.53
C THR A 446 -16.43 6.92 -24.79
N PRO A 447 -17.31 7.90 -25.09
CA PRO A 447 -17.16 8.73 -26.30
C PRO A 447 -15.85 9.54 -26.36
N ASP A 448 -15.36 9.92 -25.18
CA ASP A 448 -14.18 10.77 -24.98
C ASP A 448 -12.89 9.91 -24.91
N TYR A 449 -13.03 8.58 -24.84
CA TYR A 449 -11.90 7.65 -24.69
C TYR A 449 -11.11 7.44 -25.97
N ARG A 450 -9.89 8.00 -26.01
CA ARG A 450 -8.93 7.82 -27.12
C ARG A 450 -7.58 7.34 -26.61
N ASN A 451 -6.95 6.40 -27.32
CA ASN A 451 -5.52 6.07 -27.20
C ASN A 451 -4.99 5.87 -25.76
N ALA A 452 -5.71 5.10 -24.94
CA ALA A 452 -5.33 4.68 -23.59
C ALA A 452 -5.25 5.77 -22.49
N ALA A 453 -5.61 7.02 -22.78
CA ALA A 453 -5.73 8.08 -21.78
C ALA A 453 -6.79 9.14 -22.14
N VAL A 454 -7.53 9.64 -21.15
CA VAL A 454 -8.49 10.75 -21.30
C VAL A 454 -8.16 11.87 -20.34
N SER A 455 -8.43 13.10 -20.74
CA SER A 455 -8.38 14.30 -19.90
C SER A 455 -9.46 15.27 -20.37
N GLU A 456 -10.70 15.08 -19.90
CA GLU A 456 -11.86 15.89 -20.31
C GLU A 456 -12.67 16.37 -19.08
N THR A 457 -13.67 17.23 -19.34
CA THR A 457 -14.50 17.84 -18.29
C THR A 457 -15.92 17.31 -18.38
N CYS A 458 -16.39 16.70 -17.29
CA CYS A 458 -17.79 16.35 -17.14
C CYS A 458 -18.57 17.58 -16.64
N ASP A 459 -19.21 18.28 -17.57
CA ASP A 459 -20.36 19.11 -17.27
C ASP A 459 -21.53 18.24 -16.76
N TYR A 460 -22.49 18.83 -16.03
CA TYR A 460 -23.72 18.19 -15.55
C TYR A 460 -23.64 17.26 -14.33
N PHE A 461 -22.62 17.36 -13.47
CA PHE A 461 -22.72 16.80 -12.11
C PHE A 461 -23.86 17.45 -11.31
N SER A 462 -24.81 16.63 -10.81
CA SER A 462 -25.87 17.14 -9.93
C SER A 462 -25.34 17.32 -8.50
N ALA A 463 -26.08 18.04 -7.66
CA ALA A 463 -25.66 18.23 -6.27
C ALA A 463 -25.59 16.90 -5.49
N ARG A 464 -26.33 15.87 -5.93
CA ARG A 464 -26.25 14.52 -5.37
C ARG A 464 -25.03 13.75 -5.87
N ASP A 465 -24.60 13.97 -7.11
CA ASP A 465 -23.41 13.30 -7.66
C ASP A 465 -22.14 13.90 -7.05
N ILE A 466 -22.11 15.22 -6.83
CA ILE A 466 -21.07 15.90 -6.03
C ILE A 466 -21.06 15.36 -4.59
N HIS A 467 -22.23 15.12 -3.99
CA HIS A 467 -22.33 14.52 -2.67
C HIS A 467 -21.74 13.11 -2.63
N MET A 468 -22.20 12.20 -3.50
CA MET A 468 -21.69 10.82 -3.58
C MET A 468 -20.18 10.79 -3.89
N LEU A 469 -19.68 11.68 -4.76
CA LEU A 469 -18.24 11.82 -5.04
C LEU A 469 -17.45 12.16 -3.77
N LEU A 470 -17.91 13.18 -3.05
CA LEU A 470 -17.23 13.68 -1.84
C LEU A 470 -17.43 12.76 -0.63
N GLN A 471 -18.45 11.89 -0.60
CA GLN A 471 -18.58 10.81 0.39
C GLN A 471 -17.86 9.51 -0.01
N ASN A 472 -17.08 9.53 -1.11
CA ASN A 472 -16.37 8.38 -1.67
C ASN A 472 -17.29 7.21 -2.08
N GLU A 473 -18.54 7.47 -2.47
CA GLU A 473 -19.54 6.44 -2.82
C GLU A 473 -19.58 6.08 -4.30
N LEU A 474 -18.86 6.84 -5.14
CA LEU A 474 -18.76 6.59 -6.58
C LEU A 474 -17.64 5.59 -6.91
N PHE A 475 -17.87 4.86 -8.00
CA PHE A 475 -16.94 3.91 -8.56
C PHE A 475 -16.70 4.26 -10.03
N ILE A 476 -15.51 3.95 -10.53
CA ILE A 476 -15.20 3.97 -11.96
C ILE A 476 -14.96 2.53 -12.43
N ASN A 477 -15.53 2.17 -13.58
CA ASN A 477 -15.51 0.83 -14.14
C ASN A 477 -15.11 0.87 -15.61
N VAL A 478 -14.18 0.00 -16.00
CA VAL A 478 -13.68 -0.16 -17.37
C VAL A 478 -14.10 -1.53 -17.88
N ALA A 479 -14.91 -1.55 -18.93
CA ALA A 479 -15.33 -2.75 -19.63
C ALA A 479 -14.45 -2.98 -20.87
N THR A 480 -14.12 -4.24 -21.13
CA THR A 480 -13.34 -4.66 -22.29
C THR A 480 -14.10 -5.75 -23.04
N LYS A 481 -13.68 -6.06 -24.27
CA LYS A 481 -14.40 -6.99 -25.16
C LYS A 481 -14.65 -8.38 -24.56
N ASP A 482 -13.69 -8.87 -23.76
CA ASP A 482 -13.80 -10.17 -23.07
C ASP A 482 -14.52 -10.07 -21.71
N TYR A 483 -14.78 -8.84 -21.21
CA TYR A 483 -15.35 -8.55 -19.89
C TYR A 483 -16.34 -7.36 -19.97
N GLU A 484 -17.47 -7.57 -20.65
CA GLU A 484 -18.50 -6.55 -20.91
C GLU A 484 -19.07 -5.88 -19.64
N ASP A 485 -19.19 -6.63 -18.53
CA ASP A 485 -19.63 -6.11 -17.23
C ASP A 485 -18.57 -5.23 -16.53
N GLY A 486 -17.29 -5.36 -16.91
CA GLY A 486 -16.15 -4.67 -16.30
C GLY A 486 -14.95 -5.59 -16.05
N GLU A 487 -13.81 -5.33 -16.69
CA GLU A 487 -12.53 -6.00 -16.39
C GLU A 487 -11.90 -5.42 -15.11
N LEU A 488 -12.03 -4.10 -14.93
CA LEU A 488 -11.37 -3.32 -13.89
C LEU A 488 -12.36 -2.37 -13.24
N ARG A 489 -12.29 -2.24 -11.91
CA ARG A 489 -13.17 -1.36 -11.14
C ARG A 489 -12.44 -0.78 -9.94
N GLY A 490 -12.72 0.47 -9.61
CA GLY A 490 -12.10 1.18 -8.50
C GLY A 490 -13.08 2.11 -7.81
N GLN A 491 -12.87 2.35 -6.52
CA GLN A 491 -13.65 3.32 -5.74
C GLN A 491 -12.99 4.69 -5.86
N ILE A 492 -13.79 5.70 -6.20
CA ILE A 492 -13.32 7.08 -6.24
C ILE A 492 -13.24 7.57 -4.80
N SER A 493 -12.04 7.95 -4.37
CA SER A 493 -11.72 8.26 -2.97
C SER A 493 -10.79 9.46 -2.85
N SER A 494 -10.94 10.21 -1.75
CA SER A 494 -10.09 11.36 -1.43
C SER A 494 -8.85 10.93 -0.64
N LEU A 495 -7.67 10.98 -1.25
CA LEU A 495 -6.39 10.83 -0.53
C LEU A 495 -6.05 12.12 0.21
N LEU A 496 -5.90 12.03 1.54
CA LEU A 496 -5.45 13.16 2.36
C LEU A 496 -4.14 13.75 1.83
N TYR A 497 -4.00 15.07 1.91
CA TYR A 497 -2.77 15.77 1.53
C TYR A 497 -1.53 15.18 2.22
N SER A 498 -0.55 14.70 1.44
CA SER A 498 0.72 14.15 1.95
C SER A 498 1.86 15.17 2.02
N GLY A 499 1.75 16.29 1.30
CA GLY A 499 2.87 17.20 1.01
C GLY A 499 3.54 16.94 -0.35
N LEU A 500 3.19 15.87 -1.05
CA LEU A 500 3.77 15.49 -2.34
C LEU A 500 3.14 16.29 -3.49
N GLN A 501 3.88 17.26 -4.04
CA GLN A 501 3.37 18.15 -5.09
C GLN A 501 3.07 17.44 -6.42
N ALA A 502 3.75 16.33 -6.72
CA ALA A 502 3.51 15.52 -7.92
C ALA A 502 2.04 15.17 -8.13
N ARG A 503 1.29 14.92 -7.04
CA ARG A 503 -0.14 14.59 -7.12
C ARG A 503 -0.99 15.62 -7.90
N TYR A 504 -0.63 16.90 -7.85
CA TYR A 504 -1.41 17.96 -8.49
C TYR A 504 -1.06 18.15 -9.96
N TYR A 505 0.21 17.99 -10.34
CA TYR A 505 0.70 18.32 -11.68
C TYR A 505 0.91 17.10 -12.58
N GLU A 506 1.06 15.91 -12.00
CA GLU A 506 1.37 14.68 -12.73
C GLU A 506 0.24 13.65 -12.61
N LEU A 507 0.20 12.74 -13.59
CA LEU A 507 -0.66 11.56 -13.55
C LEU A 507 0.00 10.42 -12.74
N PRO A 508 -0.78 9.67 -11.95
CA PRO A 508 -0.24 8.56 -11.16
C PRO A 508 0.22 7.39 -12.07
N ILE A 509 1.48 7.01 -11.92
CA ILE A 509 2.16 5.92 -12.65
C ILE A 509 1.43 4.59 -12.39
N PRO A 510 0.85 3.92 -13.39
CA PRO A 510 0.12 2.68 -13.20
C PRO A 510 1.05 1.50 -12.88
N LEU A 511 0.70 0.74 -11.83
CA LEU A 511 1.38 -0.48 -11.41
C LEU A 511 0.52 -1.70 -11.77
N ALA A 512 1.00 -2.51 -12.72
CA ALA A 512 0.27 -3.65 -13.29
C ALA A 512 0.99 -4.98 -12.99
N GLY A 513 0.23 -6.08 -12.86
CA GLY A 513 0.80 -7.43 -12.89
C GLY A 513 1.39 -7.79 -14.26
N GLN A 514 0.79 -7.26 -15.32
CA GLN A 514 1.25 -7.42 -16.70
C GLN A 514 2.62 -6.76 -16.97
N PHE A 515 3.07 -5.85 -16.09
CA PHE A 515 4.37 -5.18 -16.17
C PHE A 515 5.47 -5.86 -15.32
N VAL A 516 5.13 -6.90 -14.55
CA VAL A 516 6.11 -7.75 -13.85
C VAL A 516 6.82 -8.63 -14.88
N LEU A 517 8.06 -9.05 -14.59
CA LEU A 517 8.85 -9.93 -15.46
C LEU A 517 9.19 -11.25 -14.73
N PRO A 518 8.65 -12.40 -15.15
CA PRO A 518 7.59 -12.58 -16.16
C PRO A 518 6.23 -12.01 -15.69
N PRO A 519 5.28 -11.74 -16.63
CA PRO A 519 3.97 -11.17 -16.28
C PRO A 519 3.17 -12.01 -15.27
N VAL A 520 2.57 -11.33 -14.30
CA VAL A 520 1.82 -11.96 -13.19
C VAL A 520 0.32 -11.71 -13.36
N ARG A 521 -0.44 -12.81 -13.45
CA ARG A 521 -1.91 -12.81 -13.48
C ARG A 521 -2.48 -12.63 -12.07
N THR A 522 -2.46 -11.39 -11.59
CA THR A 522 -3.11 -10.99 -10.33
C THR A 522 -4.39 -10.19 -10.59
N GLY A 523 -5.27 -10.14 -9.59
CA GLY A 523 -6.38 -9.17 -9.54
C GLY A 523 -5.95 -7.84 -8.90
N SER A 524 -4.75 -7.78 -8.34
CA SER A 524 -4.19 -6.59 -7.71
C SER A 524 -3.73 -5.56 -8.75
N ALA A 525 -3.91 -4.30 -8.41
CA ALA A 525 -3.41 -3.17 -9.18
C ALA A 525 -2.95 -2.07 -8.23
N GLY A 526 -2.19 -1.10 -8.74
CA GLY A 526 -1.79 0.06 -7.97
C GLY A 526 -1.46 1.25 -8.85
N HIS A 527 -1.15 2.37 -8.23
CA HIS A 527 -0.46 3.45 -8.89
C HIS A 527 0.53 4.15 -7.95
N ALA A 528 1.42 4.96 -8.50
CA ALA A 528 2.42 5.69 -7.73
C ALA A 528 2.63 7.13 -8.22
N TRP A 529 2.86 8.05 -7.29
CA TRP A 529 3.46 9.35 -7.55
C TRP A 529 4.89 9.36 -7.00
N VAL A 530 5.80 10.00 -7.72
CA VAL A 530 7.22 10.06 -7.38
C VAL A 530 7.78 11.41 -7.79
N SER A 531 8.48 12.10 -6.90
CA SER A 531 9.21 13.34 -7.26
C SER A 531 10.50 13.50 -6.49
N LEU A 532 11.46 14.19 -7.09
CA LEU A 532 12.69 14.65 -6.42
C LEU A 532 12.48 16.03 -5.79
N ASP A 533 12.97 16.22 -4.57
CA ASP A 533 13.07 17.56 -3.96
C ASP A 533 14.38 18.28 -4.32
N GLU A 534 14.54 19.53 -3.88
CA GLU A 534 15.75 20.34 -4.13
C GLU A 534 17.04 19.75 -3.53
N HIS A 535 16.91 18.79 -2.59
CA HIS A 535 18.01 18.07 -1.96
C HIS A 535 18.23 16.69 -2.60
N CYS A 536 17.60 16.42 -3.76
CA CYS A 536 17.63 15.16 -4.49
C CYS A 536 17.12 13.96 -3.67
N HIS A 537 16.24 14.15 -2.67
CA HIS A 537 15.53 13.02 -2.06
C HIS A 537 14.34 12.61 -2.92
N LEU A 538 14.11 11.30 -3.09
CA LEU A 538 12.94 10.78 -3.80
C LEU A 538 11.76 10.65 -2.83
N HIS A 539 10.78 11.52 -2.96
CA HIS A 539 9.49 11.36 -2.27
C HIS A 539 8.63 10.43 -3.13
N TYR A 540 8.04 9.42 -2.51
CA TYR A 540 7.17 8.47 -3.21
C TYR A 540 5.89 8.23 -2.41
N GLU A 541 4.83 7.94 -3.15
CA GLU A 541 3.54 7.58 -2.61
C GLU A 541 2.86 6.58 -3.55
N ILE A 542 2.45 5.45 -2.99
CA ILE A 542 1.93 4.29 -3.71
C ILE A 542 0.57 3.95 -3.11
N VAL A 543 -0.43 3.76 -3.96
CA VAL A 543 -1.76 3.28 -3.57
C VAL A 543 -2.05 1.98 -4.30
N VAL A 544 -2.60 1.00 -3.61
CA VAL A 544 -2.86 -0.35 -4.13
C VAL A 544 -4.27 -0.81 -3.79
N ALA A 545 -4.86 -1.58 -4.70
CA ALA A 545 -6.17 -2.18 -4.59
C ALA A 545 -6.15 -3.64 -5.07
N GLY A 546 -7.12 -4.45 -4.65
CA GLY A 546 -7.22 -5.86 -5.05
C GLY A 546 -6.21 -6.83 -4.42
N LEU A 547 -5.29 -6.35 -3.55
CA LEU A 547 -4.38 -7.20 -2.79
C LEU A 547 -5.17 -8.22 -1.95
N SER A 548 -4.93 -9.51 -2.21
CA SER A 548 -5.64 -10.59 -1.53
C SER A 548 -5.36 -10.56 -0.02
N LYS A 549 -6.42 -10.39 0.78
CA LYS A 549 -6.39 -10.61 2.23
C LYS A 549 -6.08 -12.10 2.47
N GLY A 550 -4.96 -12.40 3.12
CA GLY A 550 -4.67 -13.78 3.53
C GLY A 550 -5.71 -14.26 4.53
N GLU A 551 -6.12 -15.53 4.43
CA GLU A 551 -7.19 -16.11 5.27
C GLU A 551 -6.77 -16.31 6.75
N ASP A 552 -5.52 -16.02 7.11
CA ASP A 552 -5.02 -16.09 8.47
C ASP A 552 -5.44 -14.87 9.31
N ILE A 553 -6.63 -14.96 9.92
CA ILE A 553 -7.17 -14.01 10.91
C ILE A 553 -6.43 -14.17 12.27
N THR A 554 -5.10 -14.16 12.24
CA THR A 554 -4.26 -14.05 13.43
C THR A 554 -3.78 -12.62 13.56
N ILE A 555 -4.39 -11.92 14.52
CA ILE A 555 -4.01 -10.55 14.87
C ILE A 555 -2.54 -10.58 15.32
N ASN A 556 -1.72 -9.75 14.67
CA ASN A 556 -0.25 -9.59 14.77
C ASN A 556 0.60 -10.31 13.69
N ALA A 557 1.43 -9.52 12.99
CA ALA A 557 2.57 -9.91 12.12
C ALA A 557 2.32 -10.41 10.67
N HIS A 558 1.36 -9.83 9.92
CA HIS A 558 1.18 -10.10 8.49
C HIS A 558 1.26 -8.84 7.61
N LEU A 559 2.47 -8.51 7.12
CA LEU A 559 2.69 -7.44 6.14
C LEU A 559 2.01 -7.78 4.81
N HIS A 560 1.32 -6.82 4.20
CA HIS A 560 0.60 -7.02 2.93
C HIS A 560 1.54 -6.99 1.72
N GLY A 561 2.54 -6.10 1.74
CA GLY A 561 3.55 -6.05 0.69
C GLY A 561 4.76 -5.19 1.02
N PHE A 562 5.79 -5.35 0.20
CA PHE A 562 7.01 -4.54 0.20
C PHE A 562 7.10 -3.80 -1.13
N ALA A 563 7.29 -2.48 -1.08
CA ALA A 563 7.63 -1.69 -2.25
C ALA A 563 9.15 -1.62 -2.41
N GLU A 564 9.65 -1.86 -3.62
CA GLU A 564 11.05 -1.70 -4.02
C GLU A 564 11.15 -0.82 -5.27
N ILE A 565 12.26 -0.10 -5.41
CA ILE A 565 12.67 0.55 -6.64
C ILE A 565 13.88 -0.21 -7.21
N GLY A 566 13.90 -0.45 -8.53
CA GLY A 566 14.97 -1.18 -9.20
C GLY A 566 15.22 -0.72 -10.62
N GLU A 567 16.27 -1.26 -11.21
CA GLU A 567 16.80 -0.86 -12.52
C GLU A 567 16.56 -1.95 -13.58
N MET A 568 16.29 -1.56 -14.83
CA MET A 568 16.18 -2.50 -15.95
C MET A 568 17.55 -2.83 -16.56
N GLY A 569 18.08 -4.02 -16.25
CA GLY A 569 19.30 -4.58 -16.85
C GLY A 569 19.50 -6.07 -16.53
N ASP A 570 20.27 -6.80 -17.36
CA ASP A 570 20.37 -8.28 -17.28
C ASP A 570 20.95 -8.83 -15.96
N ASN A 571 21.76 -8.04 -15.22
CA ASN A 571 22.29 -8.41 -13.89
C ASN A 571 21.40 -7.89 -12.73
N SER A 572 20.09 -8.01 -12.86
CA SER A 572 19.03 -7.38 -12.04
C SER A 572 18.94 -7.74 -10.53
N GLN A 573 20.00 -8.29 -9.90
CA GLN A 573 20.03 -8.55 -8.45
C GLN A 573 20.85 -7.52 -7.62
N GLU A 574 21.73 -6.73 -8.23
CA GLU A 574 22.66 -5.86 -7.46
C GLU A 574 22.13 -4.44 -7.17
N HIS A 575 21.07 -3.99 -7.86
CA HIS A 575 20.52 -2.62 -7.74
C HIS A 575 19.01 -2.59 -7.50
N LYS A 576 18.55 -3.31 -6.47
CA LYS A 576 17.19 -3.19 -5.90
C LYS A 576 17.25 -2.51 -4.54
N ARG A 577 16.45 -1.47 -4.35
CA ARG A 577 16.36 -0.74 -3.08
C ARG A 577 14.97 -0.83 -2.50
N LEU A 578 14.87 -1.43 -1.31
CA LEU A 578 13.64 -1.48 -0.54
C LEU A 578 13.21 -0.04 -0.19
N LEU A 579 11.99 0.31 -0.57
CA LEU A 579 11.37 1.60 -0.24
C LEU A 579 10.77 1.54 1.16
N LYS A 580 9.83 0.60 1.36
CA LYS A 580 9.09 0.38 2.63
C LYS A 580 8.22 -0.88 2.56
N GLY A 581 8.13 -1.60 3.67
CA GLY A 581 7.06 -2.55 3.92
C GLY A 581 5.82 -1.83 4.46
N PHE A 582 4.63 -2.20 4.00
CA PHE A 582 3.38 -1.55 4.42
C PHE A 582 2.22 -2.51 4.71
N TYR A 583 1.23 -1.99 5.42
CA TYR A 583 -0.03 -2.65 5.77
C TYR A 583 -1.19 -1.80 5.23
N GLY A 584 -2.24 -2.45 4.70
CA GLY A 584 -3.35 -1.76 4.04
C GLY A 584 -3.04 -1.35 2.60
N SER A 585 -3.75 -0.33 2.12
CA SER A 585 -3.80 0.10 0.71
C SER A 585 -2.79 1.20 0.32
N GLU A 586 -1.96 1.69 1.24
CA GLU A 586 -1.12 2.87 1.02
C GLU A 586 0.32 2.69 1.53
N ALA A 587 1.30 3.17 0.77
CA ALA A 587 2.70 3.26 1.16
C ALA A 587 3.31 4.60 0.73
N GLN A 588 3.75 5.40 1.70
CA GLN A 588 4.44 6.66 1.47
C GLN A 588 5.76 6.75 2.25
N GLY A 589 6.73 7.45 1.68
CA GLY A 589 8.04 7.66 2.29
C GLY A 589 8.96 8.61 1.50
N ILE A 590 10.15 8.80 2.05
CA ILE A 590 11.21 9.64 1.49
C ILE A 590 12.48 8.79 1.43
N LEU A 591 13.01 8.58 0.23
CA LEU A 591 14.26 7.87 0.00
C LEU A 591 15.40 8.88 -0.10
N LYS A 592 16.26 8.90 0.92
CA LYS A 592 17.50 9.70 0.93
C LYS A 592 18.65 8.94 0.28
N ASP A 593 19.77 9.61 0.04
CA ASP A 593 21.03 8.99 -0.42
C ASP A 593 20.84 8.16 -1.72
N LEU A 594 20.25 8.73 -2.76
CA LEU A 594 20.10 8.05 -4.06
C LEU A 594 21.46 7.86 -4.73
N SER A 595 21.72 6.69 -5.31
CA SER A 595 22.95 6.50 -6.09
C SER A 595 22.89 7.31 -7.39
N PRO A 596 24.05 7.83 -7.88
CA PRO A 596 24.13 8.46 -9.20
C PRO A 596 23.64 7.54 -10.33
N GLU A 597 23.79 6.22 -10.18
CA GLU A 597 23.24 5.17 -11.04
C GLU A 597 21.71 5.23 -11.07
N LEU A 598 21.06 5.15 -9.91
CA LEU A 598 19.60 5.14 -9.82
C LEU A 598 19.00 6.47 -10.29
N LEU A 599 19.67 7.60 -10.02
CA LEU A 599 19.31 8.92 -10.57
C LEU A 599 19.39 8.93 -12.11
N ARG A 600 20.44 8.35 -12.71
CA ARG A 600 20.53 8.18 -14.17
C ARG A 600 19.41 7.28 -14.71
N HIS A 601 19.06 6.20 -14.01
CA HIS A 601 17.97 5.31 -14.42
C HIS A 601 16.59 5.96 -14.31
N LEU A 602 16.36 6.76 -13.26
CA LEU A 602 15.17 7.61 -13.09
C LEU A 602 15.07 8.69 -14.18
N ASN A 603 16.16 9.37 -14.52
CA ASN A 603 16.16 10.40 -15.57
C ASN A 603 15.94 9.80 -16.98
N ARG A 604 16.39 8.56 -17.20
CA ARG A 604 16.22 7.81 -18.46
C ARG A 604 14.91 7.02 -18.57
N GLY A 605 14.05 7.03 -17.55
CA GLY A 605 12.83 6.20 -17.52
C GLY A 605 13.07 4.69 -17.55
N THR A 606 14.25 4.24 -17.08
CA THR A 606 14.66 2.82 -17.03
C THR A 606 14.65 2.25 -15.61
N ALA A 607 14.21 3.04 -14.63
CA ALA A 607 13.86 2.58 -13.31
C ALA A 607 12.41 2.03 -13.28
N PHE A 608 12.09 1.24 -12.27
CA PHE A 608 10.72 0.77 -12.00
C PHE A 608 10.45 0.75 -10.50
N ILE A 609 9.18 0.96 -10.13
CA ILE A 609 8.67 0.59 -8.80
C ILE A 609 7.96 -0.76 -8.93
N GLN A 610 8.20 -1.65 -7.98
CA GLN A 610 7.55 -2.96 -7.88
C GLN A 610 7.04 -3.16 -6.46
N VAL A 611 5.82 -3.67 -6.33
CA VAL A 611 5.25 -4.14 -5.06
C VAL A 611 5.23 -5.67 -5.09
N SER A 612 5.84 -6.28 -4.09
CA SER A 612 5.92 -7.74 -3.90
C SER A 612 5.13 -8.14 -2.64
N THR A 613 4.43 -9.27 -2.69
CA THR A 613 3.61 -9.78 -1.57
C THR A 613 4.13 -11.13 -1.07
N LYS A 614 3.53 -11.66 0.02
CA LYS A 614 3.82 -13.04 0.47
C LYS A 614 3.46 -14.09 -0.60
N VAL A 615 2.42 -13.84 -1.40
CA VAL A 615 1.96 -14.74 -2.48
C VAL A 615 2.86 -14.62 -3.72
N ASN A 616 3.25 -13.39 -4.06
CA ASN A 616 4.07 -13.07 -5.24
C ASN A 616 5.39 -12.38 -4.82
N PRO A 617 6.35 -13.12 -4.23
CA PRO A 617 7.57 -12.55 -3.67
C PRO A 617 8.57 -12.04 -4.73
N LYS A 618 8.38 -12.42 -6.01
CA LYS A 618 9.19 -11.92 -7.14
C LYS A 618 8.66 -10.59 -7.72
N GLY A 619 7.54 -10.09 -7.21
CA GLY A 619 6.77 -8.97 -7.74
C GLY A 619 5.33 -9.39 -7.99
N GLU A 620 4.37 -8.60 -7.53
CA GLU A 620 2.95 -8.77 -7.83
C GLU A 620 2.46 -7.75 -8.87
N ILE A 621 2.86 -6.49 -8.69
CA ILE A 621 2.57 -5.38 -9.60
C ILE A 621 3.83 -4.52 -9.76
N ARG A 622 4.04 -3.96 -10.95
CA ARG A 622 5.20 -3.14 -11.30
C ARG A 622 4.79 -2.00 -12.22
N GLY A 623 5.54 -0.91 -12.24
CA GLY A 623 5.37 0.17 -13.24
C GLY A 623 6.69 0.91 -13.48
N PRO A 624 6.92 1.41 -14.71
CA PRO A 624 8.12 2.17 -15.06
C PRO A 624 8.08 3.53 -14.37
N VAL A 625 9.23 4.00 -13.86
CA VAL A 625 9.34 5.30 -13.20
C VAL A 625 10.37 6.15 -13.92
N SER A 626 9.93 7.34 -14.30
CA SER A 626 10.76 8.38 -14.88
C SER A 626 10.55 9.67 -14.10
N VAL A 627 11.64 10.33 -13.68
CA VAL A 627 11.58 11.63 -13.01
C VAL A 627 12.63 12.53 -13.64
N SER A 628 12.19 13.65 -14.21
CA SER A 628 13.05 14.65 -14.83
C SER A 628 13.99 15.25 -13.77
N CYS A 629 15.25 14.85 -13.78
CA CYS A 629 16.21 15.35 -12.80
C CYS A 629 16.55 16.81 -13.06
N HIS A 630 16.54 17.64 -12.02
CA HIS A 630 17.07 19.00 -12.12
C HIS A 630 18.60 18.95 -12.27
N ARG A 631 19.20 19.83 -13.08
CA ARG A 631 20.67 19.82 -13.37
C ARG A 631 21.56 19.77 -12.12
N ARG A 632 21.10 20.29 -10.96
CA ARG A 632 21.80 20.19 -9.66
C ARG A 632 22.00 18.76 -9.15
N CYS A 633 21.10 17.82 -9.49
CA CYS A 633 21.25 16.41 -9.10
C CYS A 633 22.17 15.63 -10.05
N GLU A 634 22.44 16.16 -11.25
CA GLU A 634 23.37 15.54 -12.21
C GLU A 634 24.84 15.80 -11.83
N THR A 635 25.13 16.98 -11.24
CA THR A 635 26.48 17.38 -10.81
C THR A 635 27.03 16.61 -9.59
N LEU A 636 26.23 15.76 -8.94
CA LEU A 636 26.70 14.85 -7.88
C LEU A 636 27.46 13.62 -8.44
N GLY A 637 27.55 13.48 -9.76
CA GLY A 637 28.27 12.41 -10.44
C GLY A 637 29.77 12.63 -10.68
N GLU A 638 30.32 13.81 -10.37
CA GLU A 638 31.74 14.14 -10.59
C GLU A 638 32.43 14.65 -9.31
N PHE A 639 32.80 13.73 -8.42
CA PHE A 639 33.82 13.98 -7.40
C PHE A 639 35.09 13.18 -7.73
N PRO A 640 36.20 13.83 -8.11
CA PRO A 640 37.43 13.14 -8.46
C PRO A 640 38.28 12.79 -7.21
N TYR A 641 38.55 11.50 -7.06
CA TYR A 641 39.67 10.92 -6.30
C TYR A 641 39.69 11.05 -4.77
N GLU A 642 40.45 10.17 -4.13
CA GLU A 642 40.62 10.11 -2.67
C GLU A 642 41.37 11.35 -2.13
N MET A 643 40.63 12.33 -1.59
CA MET A 643 41.22 13.42 -0.82
C MET A 643 41.57 12.95 0.60
N ARG A 644 42.87 12.72 0.84
CA ARG A 644 43.42 12.69 2.20
C ARG A 644 43.35 14.10 2.79
N TYR A 645 42.40 14.35 3.69
CA TYR A 645 42.35 15.60 4.43
C TYR A 645 43.57 15.75 5.36
N ASP A 646 44.11 16.96 5.44
CA ASP A 646 45.13 17.34 6.41
C ASP A 646 44.53 17.37 7.83
N PRO A 647 45.11 16.64 8.82
CA PRO A 647 44.63 16.63 10.20
C PRO A 647 44.51 18.02 10.87
N GLU A 648 45.26 19.02 10.42
CA GLU A 648 45.21 20.39 10.98
C GLU A 648 44.11 21.27 10.37
N GLU A 649 43.55 20.90 9.20
CA GLU A 649 42.35 21.56 8.65
C GLU A 649 41.07 20.98 9.24
N LEU A 650 41.01 19.66 9.48
CA LEU A 650 39.83 19.00 10.06
C LEU A 650 39.41 19.62 11.40
N LYS A 651 40.39 19.91 12.27
CA LYS A 651 40.20 20.55 13.59
C LYS A 651 39.59 21.96 13.50
N LYS A 652 39.67 22.61 12.32
CA LYS A 652 39.15 23.96 12.07
C LYS A 652 37.79 23.93 11.37
N ASP A 653 37.36 22.81 10.80
CA ASP A 653 36.02 22.67 10.22
C ASP A 653 34.95 22.70 11.33
N PRO A 654 34.03 23.68 11.32
CA PRO A 654 32.96 23.76 12.31
C PRO A 654 31.92 22.63 12.20
N ASN A 655 31.95 21.78 11.18
CA ASN A 655 31.04 20.63 11.01
C ASN A 655 31.65 19.27 11.39
N SER A 656 32.95 19.24 11.69
CA SER A 656 33.67 18.04 12.15
C SER A 656 33.09 17.46 13.44
N CYS A 657 33.19 16.14 13.60
CA CYS A 657 32.78 15.43 14.81
C CYS A 657 34.00 14.87 15.55
N PHE A 658 33.91 14.73 16.87
CA PHE A 658 34.93 14.11 17.69
C PHE A 658 34.41 12.81 18.31
N PHE A 659 35.10 11.70 18.07
CA PHE A 659 34.66 10.37 18.50
C PHE A 659 35.85 9.41 18.62
N GLU A 660 35.87 8.59 19.68
CA GLU A 660 36.97 7.65 19.99
C GLU A 660 38.38 8.29 19.92
N GLY A 661 38.50 9.53 20.41
CA GLY A 661 39.77 10.28 20.42
C GLY A 661 40.18 10.84 19.05
N GLN A 662 39.41 10.62 17.99
CA GLN A 662 39.72 11.04 16.64
C GLN A 662 38.73 12.10 16.13
N GLN A 663 39.27 13.07 15.40
CA GLN A 663 38.52 14.04 14.63
C GLN A 663 38.06 13.39 13.31
N ARG A 664 36.78 13.56 12.99
CA ARG A 664 36.08 12.94 11.86
C ARG A 664 35.44 14.01 11.00
N ALA A 665 35.72 13.99 9.70
CA ALA A 665 35.15 14.94 8.74
C ALA A 665 33.62 14.81 8.70
N HIS A 666 32.91 15.90 8.38
CA HIS A 666 31.49 15.79 8.05
C HIS A 666 31.29 14.74 6.94
N GLU A 667 30.25 13.92 7.08
CA GLU A 667 29.85 12.84 6.15
C GLU A 667 30.77 11.62 6.13
N SER A 668 31.90 11.65 6.85
CA SER A 668 32.70 10.45 7.06
C SER A 668 31.90 9.36 7.79
N ARG A 669 32.07 8.11 7.31
CA ARG A 669 31.52 6.88 7.91
C ARG A 669 32.68 5.98 8.32
N TRP A 670 32.60 5.39 9.51
CA TRP A 670 33.60 4.45 10.04
C TRP A 670 32.93 3.43 10.96
N SER A 671 33.51 2.23 11.09
CA SER A 671 33.10 1.31 12.16
C SER A 671 33.81 1.73 13.47
N PRO A 672 33.11 1.79 14.62
CA PRO A 672 33.71 2.16 15.89
C PRO A 672 34.70 1.09 16.36
N ASP A 673 35.71 1.49 17.14
CA ASP A 673 36.74 0.57 17.63
C ASP A 673 36.18 -0.45 18.64
N TYR A 674 35.14 -0.10 19.42
CA TYR A 674 34.46 -1.05 20.31
C TYR A 674 33.62 -2.11 19.58
N ASP A 675 33.14 -1.83 18.36
CA ASP A 675 32.33 -2.75 17.56
C ASP A 675 32.55 -2.54 16.06
N ARG A 676 33.75 -2.92 15.62
CA ARG A 676 34.16 -2.78 14.21
C ARG A 676 33.34 -3.60 13.22
N LYS A 677 32.52 -4.55 13.71
CA LYS A 677 31.86 -5.58 12.88
C LYS A 677 30.35 -5.42 12.81
N CYS A 678 29.70 -5.00 13.90
CA CYS A 678 28.25 -4.90 14.02
C CYS A 678 27.73 -3.45 14.17
N SER A 679 28.57 -2.42 14.15
CA SER A 679 28.14 -1.02 14.21
C SER A 679 28.80 -0.18 13.13
N VAL A 680 28.07 0.83 12.62
CA VAL A 680 28.63 1.85 11.71
C VAL A 680 28.26 3.24 12.22
N CYS A 681 29.28 4.06 12.44
CA CYS A 681 29.16 5.45 12.85
C CYS A 681 29.29 6.40 11.66
N SER A 682 28.58 7.54 11.74
CA SER A 682 28.65 8.62 10.76
C SER A 682 28.70 9.99 11.44
N CYS A 683 29.40 10.95 10.82
CA CYS A 683 29.50 12.32 11.31
C CYS A 683 28.53 13.27 10.57
N GLN A 684 27.54 13.78 11.27
CA GLN A 684 26.57 14.75 10.75
C GLN A 684 26.63 16.03 11.57
N LYS A 685 27.34 17.05 11.05
CA LYS A 685 27.46 18.40 11.63
C LYS A 685 27.69 18.38 13.15
N ARG A 686 28.89 17.97 13.57
CA ARG A 686 29.32 17.68 14.95
C ARG A 686 28.68 16.49 15.67
N THR A 687 27.54 15.98 15.20
CA THR A 687 26.85 14.86 15.86
C THR A 687 27.34 13.54 15.28
N VAL A 688 27.77 12.60 16.12
CA VAL A 688 28.02 11.22 15.70
C VAL A 688 26.78 10.37 15.92
N ILE A 689 26.37 9.66 14.88
CA ILE A 689 25.26 8.71 14.90
C ILE A 689 25.85 7.34 14.58
N CYS A 690 25.72 6.38 15.50
CA CYS A 690 26.17 5.01 15.34
C CYS A 690 24.97 4.06 15.31
N ASP A 691 24.77 3.42 14.16
CA ASP A 691 23.67 2.49 13.94
C ASP A 691 24.17 1.03 14.00
N PRO A 692 23.49 0.14 14.74
CA PRO A 692 23.80 -1.29 14.76
C PRO A 692 23.29 -1.99 13.50
N ILE A 693 24.07 -2.96 13.01
CA ILE A 693 23.75 -3.80 11.86
C ILE A 693 22.73 -4.86 12.30
N ILE A 694 21.47 -4.67 11.90
CA ILE A 694 20.37 -5.59 12.20
C ILE A 694 20.36 -6.72 11.15
N CYS A 695 20.44 -7.97 11.62
CA CYS A 695 20.53 -9.15 10.76
C CYS A 695 19.16 -9.77 10.45
N LEU A 696 19.04 -10.36 9.25
CA LEU A 696 17.85 -11.09 8.83
C LEU A 696 17.72 -12.43 9.58
N ALA A 697 16.50 -12.79 10.00
CA ALA A 697 16.22 -14.09 10.61
C ALA A 697 16.37 -15.23 9.59
N LEU A 698 17.05 -16.32 9.98
CA LEU A 698 17.37 -17.46 9.10
C LEU A 698 16.61 -18.72 9.51
N ASN A 699 15.90 -19.34 8.57
CA ASN A 699 15.18 -20.59 8.75
C ASN A 699 16.05 -21.81 8.36
N CYS A 700 17.08 -22.10 9.17
CA CYS A 700 17.94 -23.27 9.00
C CYS A 700 18.39 -23.83 10.37
N SER A 701 18.56 -25.15 10.45
CA SER A 701 18.82 -25.87 11.71
C SER A 701 20.17 -25.55 12.36
N HIS A 702 21.17 -25.15 11.57
CA HIS A 702 22.49 -24.75 12.06
C HIS A 702 23.00 -23.50 11.34
N THR A 703 23.20 -22.44 12.11
CA THR A 703 23.86 -21.20 11.68
C THR A 703 25.34 -21.18 12.09
N VAL A 704 26.13 -20.42 11.36
CA VAL A 704 27.55 -20.11 11.65
C VAL A 704 27.71 -18.61 11.50
N GLN A 705 28.33 -17.94 12.48
CA GLN A 705 28.68 -16.52 12.40
C GLN A 705 30.13 -16.38 11.92
N PRO A 706 30.38 -15.84 10.70
CA PRO A 706 31.74 -15.70 10.18
C PRO A 706 32.54 -14.68 11.00
N ALA A 707 33.81 -14.95 11.24
CA ALA A 707 34.64 -14.12 12.13
C ALA A 707 34.67 -12.63 11.73
N ASP A 708 34.56 -12.29 10.44
CA ASP A 708 34.73 -10.94 9.91
C ASP A 708 33.42 -10.24 9.51
N ARG A 709 32.26 -10.76 9.93
CA ARG A 709 30.94 -10.19 9.60
C ARG A 709 30.00 -10.21 10.80
N CYS A 710 29.14 -9.20 10.93
CA CYS A 710 28.14 -9.20 11.99
C CYS A 710 27.17 -10.39 11.89
N CYS A 711 26.61 -10.63 10.70
CA CYS A 711 25.44 -11.49 10.59
C CYS A 711 25.78 -12.98 10.44
N PRO A 712 25.01 -13.87 11.13
CA PRO A 712 25.11 -15.30 10.93
C PRO A 712 24.66 -15.69 9.52
N VAL A 713 25.15 -16.84 9.05
CA VAL A 713 24.76 -17.47 7.79
C VAL A 713 24.40 -18.95 8.02
N CYS A 714 23.57 -19.54 7.16
CA CYS A 714 23.27 -20.96 7.25
C CYS A 714 24.50 -21.81 6.88
N LYS A 715 24.73 -22.90 7.61
CA LYS A 715 25.78 -23.87 7.28
C LYS A 715 25.44 -24.55 5.94
N GLY A 716 26.45 -24.68 5.07
CA GLY A 716 26.30 -25.39 3.78
C GLY A 716 26.11 -26.90 3.93
N CYS A 717 25.85 -27.58 2.83
CA CYS A 717 25.77 -29.04 2.77
C CYS A 717 27.15 -29.64 2.42
N TYR A 718 27.54 -30.74 3.06
CA TYR A 718 28.70 -31.52 2.62
C TYR A 718 28.26 -32.55 1.58
N PHE A 719 29.03 -32.74 0.51
CA PHE A 719 28.78 -33.78 -0.48
C PHE A 719 29.97 -34.74 -0.57
N ASP A 720 29.76 -36.01 -0.23
CA ASP A 720 30.83 -37.01 -0.20
C ASP A 720 31.44 -37.30 -1.58
N GLY A 721 30.69 -37.07 -2.67
CA GLY A 721 31.13 -37.36 -4.03
C GLY A 721 32.32 -36.51 -4.50
N ASP A 722 32.26 -35.20 -4.24
CA ASP A 722 33.36 -34.24 -4.50
C ASP A 722 34.13 -33.85 -3.23
N ARG A 723 33.76 -34.43 -2.08
CA ARG A 723 34.39 -34.27 -0.76
C ARG A 723 34.45 -32.81 -0.28
N LYS A 724 33.51 -31.97 -0.75
CA LYS A 724 33.52 -30.52 -0.54
C LYS A 724 32.23 -30.03 0.13
N TRP A 725 32.35 -28.90 0.84
CA TRP A 725 31.21 -28.14 1.34
C TRP A 725 30.66 -27.22 0.25
N HIS A 726 29.36 -27.29 0.01
CA HIS A 726 28.62 -26.45 -0.94
C HIS A 726 27.68 -25.51 -0.18
N PRO A 727 27.66 -24.19 -0.48
CA PRO A 727 26.83 -23.24 0.25
C PRO A 727 25.32 -23.55 0.13
N ALA A 728 24.56 -23.16 1.16
CA ALA A 728 23.11 -23.31 1.20
C ALA A 728 22.44 -22.71 -0.04
N GLY A 729 21.58 -23.49 -0.73
CA GLY A 729 20.87 -23.05 -1.93
C GLY A 729 21.67 -23.13 -3.25
N THR A 730 22.94 -23.55 -3.22
CA THR A 730 23.73 -23.71 -4.46
C THR A 730 23.34 -24.96 -5.24
N THR A 731 23.44 -24.86 -6.56
CA THR A 731 23.29 -25.96 -7.52
C THR A 731 24.59 -26.19 -8.27
N TRP A 732 25.00 -27.45 -8.45
CA TRP A 732 26.25 -27.78 -9.14
C TRP A 732 26.18 -29.14 -9.85
N HIS A 733 27.08 -29.36 -10.80
CA HIS A 733 27.33 -30.69 -11.35
C HIS A 733 28.36 -31.40 -10.46
N PRO A 734 28.06 -32.59 -9.90
CA PRO A 734 28.96 -33.26 -8.97
C PRO A 734 30.24 -33.73 -9.69
N TYR A 735 31.39 -33.56 -9.03
CA TYR A 735 32.67 -34.09 -9.48
C TYR A 735 32.93 -35.43 -8.77
N ILE A 736 32.92 -36.54 -9.50
CA ILE A 736 33.09 -37.88 -8.90
C ILE A 736 34.39 -38.48 -9.44
N PRO A 737 35.48 -38.57 -8.65
CA PRO A 737 36.71 -39.23 -9.09
C PRO A 737 36.48 -40.71 -9.41
N PRO A 738 37.06 -41.29 -10.48
CA PRO A 738 37.90 -40.67 -11.51
C PRO A 738 37.12 -40.07 -12.71
N PHE A 739 35.79 -40.11 -12.69
CA PHE A 739 34.90 -39.76 -13.82
C PHE A 739 34.75 -38.26 -14.10
N GLY A 740 35.12 -37.40 -13.15
CA GLY A 740 35.08 -35.94 -13.30
C GLY A 740 33.68 -35.34 -13.12
N TYR A 741 33.43 -34.17 -13.73
CA TYR A 741 32.16 -33.44 -13.60
C TYR A 741 31.02 -34.12 -14.38
N VAL A 742 30.02 -34.61 -13.67
CA VAL A 742 28.85 -35.28 -14.25
C VAL A 742 27.81 -34.25 -14.71
N LYS A 743 28.01 -33.65 -15.89
CA LYS A 743 27.09 -32.64 -16.46
C LYS A 743 25.66 -33.16 -16.77
N CYS A 744 25.38 -34.45 -16.55
CA CYS A 744 24.04 -35.04 -16.65
C CYS A 744 23.27 -35.10 -15.32
N ALA A 745 23.87 -34.68 -14.21
CA ALA A 745 23.21 -34.59 -12.91
C ALA A 745 23.40 -33.19 -12.33
N VAL A 746 22.36 -32.62 -11.74
CA VAL A 746 22.44 -31.35 -10.98
C VAL A 746 22.12 -31.66 -9.53
N CYS A 747 23.08 -31.41 -8.65
CA CYS A 747 22.94 -31.51 -7.21
C CYS A 747 22.60 -30.14 -6.64
N THR A 748 21.68 -30.11 -5.67
CA THR A 748 21.17 -28.91 -5.01
C THR A 748 21.33 -29.05 -3.49
N CYS A 749 21.96 -28.08 -2.84
CA CYS A 749 22.05 -28.05 -1.37
C CYS A 749 20.78 -27.44 -0.77
N LYS A 750 19.94 -28.26 -0.13
CA LYS A 750 18.72 -27.81 0.55
C LYS A 750 19.07 -27.17 1.90
N GLY A 751 19.28 -25.86 1.91
CA GLY A 751 19.75 -25.09 3.07
C GLY A 751 18.89 -25.19 4.35
N ALA A 752 17.63 -25.63 4.25
CA ALA A 752 16.76 -25.86 5.41
C ALA A 752 17.01 -27.22 6.11
N THR A 753 17.39 -28.27 5.36
CA THR A 753 17.64 -29.62 5.91
C THR A 753 19.13 -29.98 5.98
N GLY A 754 20.00 -29.26 5.25
CA GLY A 754 21.43 -29.59 5.14
C GLY A 754 21.72 -30.72 4.16
N GLU A 755 20.71 -31.24 3.45
CA GLU A 755 20.83 -32.37 2.55
C GLU A 755 21.14 -31.96 1.11
N VAL A 756 21.90 -32.81 0.41
CA VAL A 756 22.14 -32.67 -1.03
C VAL A 756 21.16 -33.53 -1.81
N HIS A 757 20.39 -32.89 -2.70
CA HIS A 757 19.45 -33.58 -3.57
C HIS A 757 19.90 -33.47 -5.03
N CYS A 758 20.15 -34.61 -5.69
CA CYS A 758 20.64 -34.65 -7.08
C CYS A 758 19.58 -35.20 -8.04
N GLU A 759 19.30 -34.45 -9.11
CA GLU A 759 18.37 -34.83 -10.17
C GLU A 759 19.09 -35.02 -11.51
N LYS A 760 18.49 -35.78 -12.43
CA LYS A 760 19.03 -36.05 -13.76
C LYS A 760 18.53 -35.02 -14.77
N VAL A 761 19.46 -34.40 -15.52
CA VAL A 761 19.17 -33.43 -16.57
C VAL A 761 18.29 -34.08 -17.65
N GLN A 762 17.14 -33.47 -17.93
CA GLN A 762 16.23 -33.87 -19.00
C GLN A 762 16.61 -33.16 -20.30
N CYS A 763 16.77 -33.93 -21.38
CA CYS A 763 17.14 -33.37 -22.69
C CYS A 763 15.93 -33.15 -23.60
N PRO A 764 15.92 -32.08 -24.42
CA PRO A 764 14.87 -31.86 -25.40
C PRO A 764 14.83 -32.99 -26.44
N ARG A 765 13.63 -33.28 -26.98
CA ARG A 765 13.46 -34.21 -28.11
C ARG A 765 14.01 -33.58 -29.39
N LEU A 766 14.71 -34.38 -30.18
CA LEU A 766 15.37 -33.95 -31.43
C LEU A 766 14.80 -34.74 -32.61
N SER A 767 14.60 -34.06 -33.73
CA SER A 767 13.95 -34.63 -34.93
C SER A 767 14.92 -35.03 -36.06
N CYS A 768 16.22 -34.91 -35.85
CA CYS A 768 17.25 -35.29 -36.83
C CYS A 768 17.67 -36.76 -36.67
N SER A 769 18.07 -37.41 -37.77
CA SER A 769 18.45 -38.82 -37.81
C SER A 769 19.74 -39.16 -37.05
N HIS A 770 20.71 -38.24 -37.01
CA HIS A 770 22.00 -38.43 -36.35
C HIS A 770 22.38 -37.25 -35.43
N PRO A 771 21.75 -37.14 -34.24
CA PRO A 771 22.11 -36.12 -33.26
C PRO A 771 23.45 -36.45 -32.58
N ILE A 772 24.39 -35.51 -32.62
CA ILE A 772 25.76 -35.64 -32.10
C ILE A 772 25.93 -34.89 -30.77
N ARG A 773 26.88 -35.29 -29.93
CA ARG A 773 27.32 -34.43 -28.81
C ARG A 773 28.47 -33.57 -29.30
N ARG A 774 28.33 -32.23 -29.32
CA ARG A 774 29.42 -31.31 -29.69
C ARG A 774 30.72 -31.57 -28.91
N ASN A 775 30.59 -31.88 -27.63
CA ASN A 775 31.68 -32.26 -26.74
C ASN A 775 31.30 -33.53 -25.97
N ALA A 776 32.27 -34.42 -25.73
CA ALA A 776 32.06 -35.68 -25.00
C ALA A 776 31.49 -35.48 -23.58
N SER A 777 31.71 -34.31 -22.96
CA SER A 777 31.21 -33.96 -21.63
C SER A 777 29.80 -33.34 -21.61
N ASN A 778 29.18 -33.04 -22.75
CA ASN A 778 27.82 -32.45 -22.79
C ASN A 778 26.76 -33.53 -22.56
N CYS A 779 25.73 -33.25 -21.75
CA CYS A 779 24.70 -34.24 -21.48
C CYS A 779 23.81 -34.50 -22.71
N CYS A 780 23.28 -33.44 -23.30
CA CYS A 780 22.36 -33.52 -24.43
C CYS A 780 23.11 -33.60 -25.77
N LYS A 781 22.43 -34.20 -26.75
CA LYS A 781 22.87 -34.20 -28.15
C LYS A 781 22.29 -32.96 -28.85
N GLU A 782 22.86 -32.62 -30.00
CA GLU A 782 22.48 -31.51 -30.88
C GLU A 782 22.45 -32.03 -32.32
N CYS A 783 21.65 -31.41 -33.20
CA CYS A 783 21.73 -31.69 -34.63
C CYS A 783 22.92 -30.91 -35.23
N PRO A 784 23.75 -31.51 -36.09
CA PRO A 784 24.86 -30.80 -36.73
C PRO A 784 24.33 -29.68 -37.64
N GLY A 785 24.85 -28.47 -37.47
CA GLY A 785 24.52 -27.32 -38.32
C GLY A 785 25.25 -27.39 -39.65
N ILE A 786 24.57 -27.02 -40.73
CA ILE A 786 25.08 -27.02 -42.11
C ILE A 786 25.94 -25.77 -42.33
N PRO A 787 27.23 -25.87 -42.70
CA PRO A 787 27.99 -24.76 -43.27
C PRO A 787 27.60 -24.56 -44.75
N PRO A 788 27.70 -23.34 -45.30
CA PRO A 788 27.44 -23.10 -46.72
C PRO A 788 28.45 -23.85 -47.61
N PHE A 789 27.99 -24.22 -48.80
CA PHE A 789 28.78 -24.88 -49.83
C PHE A 789 29.99 -24.04 -50.25
N ASP A 790 31.13 -24.70 -50.44
CA ASP A 790 32.10 -24.27 -51.45
C ASP A 790 32.48 -25.47 -52.32
N HIS A 791 32.65 -25.20 -53.62
CA HIS A 791 32.87 -26.21 -54.65
C HIS A 791 34.34 -26.20 -55.08
N THR A 792 35.15 -27.10 -54.52
CA THR A 792 36.37 -27.60 -55.20
C THR A 792 36.93 -28.82 -54.47
N GLU A 793 36.72 -30.01 -55.04
CA GLU A 793 37.80 -30.84 -55.60
C GLU A 793 37.21 -32.13 -56.20
N MET A 794 37.70 -32.47 -57.39
CA MET A 794 37.23 -33.61 -58.18
C MET A 794 38.06 -34.86 -57.88
N MET A 795 37.39 -36.01 -57.89
CA MET A 795 37.91 -37.35 -58.19
C MET A 795 39.38 -37.68 -57.81
N GLN A 796 39.56 -38.46 -56.75
CA GLN A 796 40.64 -39.44 -56.69
C GLN A 796 40.17 -40.75 -56.01
N ALA A 797 40.82 -41.86 -56.38
CA ALA A 797 40.29 -43.22 -56.30
C ALA A 797 40.23 -43.84 -54.89
N ASP A 798 39.62 -45.03 -54.79
CA ASP A 798 39.55 -45.88 -53.60
C ASP A 798 40.94 -46.22 -53.00
N GLY A 799 41.45 -45.31 -52.16
CA GLY A 799 42.58 -45.55 -51.28
C GLY A 799 42.10 -46.09 -49.92
N PRO A 800 42.83 -47.05 -49.30
CA PRO A 800 42.43 -47.62 -48.01
C PRO A 800 42.42 -46.54 -46.92
N ARG A 801 41.29 -46.40 -46.22
CA ARG A 801 41.02 -45.31 -45.28
C ARG A 801 42.01 -45.33 -44.09
N PRO A 802 42.65 -44.20 -43.75
CA PRO A 802 43.53 -44.12 -42.59
C PRO A 802 42.72 -43.99 -41.28
N CYS A 803 43.25 -44.55 -40.19
CA CYS A 803 42.65 -44.49 -38.87
C CYS A 803 43.12 -43.22 -38.13
N LYS A 804 42.17 -42.44 -37.60
CA LYS A 804 42.47 -41.26 -36.77
C LYS A 804 42.24 -41.55 -35.30
N ILE A 805 43.27 -41.43 -34.46
CA ILE A 805 43.21 -41.58 -33.01
C ILE A 805 43.88 -40.38 -32.33
N GLY A 806 43.11 -39.68 -31.50
CA GLY A 806 43.53 -38.41 -30.92
C GLY A 806 43.82 -37.38 -32.02
N ARG A 807 45.04 -36.84 -32.05
CA ARG A 807 45.55 -35.96 -33.11
C ARG A 807 46.33 -36.71 -34.19
N ASN A 808 46.60 -38.00 -34.01
CA ASN A 808 47.48 -38.78 -34.88
C ASN A 808 46.66 -39.54 -35.94
N THR A 809 47.22 -39.63 -37.15
CA THR A 809 46.62 -40.34 -38.28
C THR A 809 47.54 -41.47 -38.70
N TYR A 810 47.04 -42.71 -38.68
CA TYR A 810 47.78 -43.93 -39.00
C TYR A 810 47.25 -44.50 -40.32
N THR A 811 48.13 -44.84 -41.27
CA THR A 811 47.73 -45.49 -42.52
C THR A 811 47.34 -46.95 -42.29
N ASN A 812 46.61 -47.53 -43.25
CA ASN A 812 46.13 -48.91 -43.14
C ASN A 812 47.29 -49.90 -42.91
N ASN A 813 47.06 -50.93 -42.10
CA ASN A 813 48.04 -51.95 -41.66
C ASN A 813 49.23 -51.48 -40.79
N ILE A 814 49.38 -50.19 -40.44
CA ILE A 814 50.39 -49.77 -39.45
C ILE A 814 50.01 -50.27 -38.04
N LYS A 815 50.99 -50.78 -37.30
CA LYS A 815 50.93 -51.12 -35.86
C LYS A 815 51.57 -50.05 -35.00
N TRP A 816 50.98 -49.72 -33.86
CA TRP A 816 51.52 -48.77 -32.88
C TRP A 816 51.06 -49.08 -31.44
N HIS A 817 51.71 -48.47 -30.44
CA HIS A 817 51.25 -48.48 -29.05
C HIS A 817 50.50 -47.16 -28.74
N PRO A 818 49.30 -47.20 -28.13
CA PRO A 818 48.52 -45.99 -27.89
C PRO A 818 49.08 -45.20 -26.70
N GLU A 819 49.18 -43.88 -26.83
CA GLU A 819 49.52 -42.96 -25.75
C GLU A 819 48.24 -42.54 -25.00
N VAL A 820 48.22 -42.71 -23.67
CA VAL A 820 47.04 -42.45 -22.83
C VAL A 820 47.43 -41.50 -21.69
N PRO A 821 47.14 -40.19 -21.78
CA PRO A 821 47.41 -39.25 -20.69
C PRO A 821 46.65 -39.62 -19.41
N PRO A 822 47.25 -39.49 -18.20
CA PRO A 822 48.62 -39.02 -17.92
C PRO A 822 49.70 -40.12 -17.95
N PHE A 823 49.38 -41.35 -18.36
CA PHE A 823 50.24 -42.54 -18.22
C PHE A 823 51.26 -42.77 -19.35
N GLY A 824 51.15 -42.05 -20.47
CA GLY A 824 52.07 -42.16 -21.61
C GLY A 824 51.81 -43.37 -22.51
N GLU A 825 52.85 -43.85 -23.20
CA GLU A 825 52.77 -44.92 -24.22
C GLU A 825 52.52 -46.31 -23.59
N MET A 826 51.40 -46.94 -23.96
CA MET A 826 50.97 -48.23 -23.43
C MET A 826 51.60 -49.42 -24.17
N LYS A 827 52.91 -49.65 -23.95
CA LYS A 827 53.71 -50.74 -24.58
C LYS A 827 53.16 -52.18 -24.45
N CYS A 828 52.14 -52.41 -23.61
CA CYS A 828 51.44 -53.68 -23.48
C CYS A 828 50.20 -53.84 -24.39
N ILE A 829 49.87 -52.82 -25.18
CA ILE A 829 48.71 -52.80 -26.07
C ILE A 829 49.22 -52.45 -27.45
N THR A 830 49.09 -53.38 -28.40
CA THR A 830 49.42 -53.12 -29.80
C THR A 830 48.11 -52.88 -30.56
N CYS A 831 47.97 -51.70 -31.12
CA CYS A 831 46.87 -51.33 -32.01
C CYS A 831 47.33 -51.42 -33.46
N TRP A 832 46.41 -51.67 -34.38
CA TRP A 832 46.62 -51.52 -35.82
C TRP A 832 45.40 -50.93 -36.52
N CYS A 833 45.66 -50.35 -37.69
CA CYS A 833 44.61 -49.84 -38.56
C CYS A 833 44.18 -50.93 -39.54
N ASP A 834 42.86 -51.10 -39.66
CA ASP A 834 42.17 -52.12 -40.46
C ASP A 834 41.01 -51.42 -41.19
N GLU A 835 41.32 -50.92 -42.40
CA GLU A 835 40.44 -50.18 -43.32
C GLU A 835 39.66 -49.02 -42.69
N GLY A 836 40.38 -48.21 -41.89
CA GLY A 836 39.82 -47.06 -41.18
C GLY A 836 39.22 -47.39 -39.81
N SER A 837 39.12 -48.68 -39.45
CA SER A 837 38.79 -49.13 -38.10
C SER A 837 40.06 -49.46 -37.31
N THR A 838 40.13 -49.07 -36.04
CA THR A 838 41.26 -49.46 -35.19
C THR A 838 40.93 -50.73 -34.40
N LYS A 839 41.83 -51.71 -34.47
CA LYS A 839 41.81 -52.91 -33.63
C LYS A 839 42.97 -52.82 -32.64
N CYS A 840 42.76 -53.19 -31.38
CA CYS A 840 43.82 -53.22 -30.37
C CYS A 840 43.80 -54.53 -29.60
N GLN A 841 44.98 -55.11 -29.39
CA GLN A 841 45.15 -56.33 -28.61
C GLN A 841 46.13 -56.08 -27.46
N ARG A 842 45.77 -56.54 -26.26
CA ARG A 842 46.64 -56.52 -25.09
C ARG A 842 47.44 -57.82 -25.02
N GLU A 843 48.74 -57.69 -24.85
CA GLU A 843 49.63 -58.84 -24.65
C GLU A 843 49.37 -59.49 -23.27
N LYS A 844 49.33 -60.82 -23.23
CA LYS A 844 49.13 -61.60 -22.00
C LYS A 844 50.47 -62.14 -21.52
N CYS A 845 50.99 -61.57 -20.43
CA CYS A 845 52.25 -62.03 -19.86
C CYS A 845 52.10 -63.35 -19.10
N PRO A 846 53.09 -64.25 -19.15
CA PRO A 846 53.13 -65.44 -18.31
C PRO A 846 53.29 -65.08 -16.83
N VAL A 847 52.76 -65.92 -15.94
CA VAL A 847 52.92 -65.76 -14.50
C VAL A 847 54.32 -66.21 -14.10
N LEU A 848 55.09 -65.33 -13.45
CA LEU A 848 56.43 -65.62 -12.96
C LEU A 848 56.42 -65.92 -11.45
N THR A 849 57.18 -66.93 -11.03
CA THR A 849 57.26 -67.42 -9.65
C THR A 849 58.60 -67.11 -8.95
N CYS A 850 59.40 -66.20 -9.52
CA CYS A 850 60.71 -65.81 -9.01
C CYS A 850 60.62 -64.65 -8.01
N THR A 851 61.58 -64.60 -7.07
CA THR A 851 61.62 -63.63 -5.97
C THR A 851 62.08 -62.22 -6.37
N ASN A 852 62.79 -62.06 -7.48
CA ASN A 852 63.25 -60.77 -7.98
C ASN A 852 62.71 -60.54 -9.40
N ILE A 853 61.72 -59.67 -9.53
CA ILE A 853 61.00 -59.39 -10.77
C ILE A 853 61.41 -58.01 -11.28
N VAL A 854 62.16 -57.97 -12.38
CA VAL A 854 62.63 -56.74 -13.05
C VAL A 854 61.79 -56.51 -14.29
N LYS A 855 61.27 -55.29 -14.47
CA LYS A 855 60.54 -54.88 -15.68
C LYS A 855 61.44 -54.03 -16.58
N PRO A 856 61.88 -54.52 -17.76
CA PRO A 856 62.67 -53.72 -18.69
C PRO A 856 61.85 -52.53 -19.24
N ALA A 857 62.44 -51.33 -19.32
CA ALA A 857 61.74 -50.11 -19.72
C ALA A 857 61.15 -50.11 -21.16
N ASN A 858 61.55 -51.08 -21.99
CA ASN A 858 61.11 -51.25 -23.37
C ASN A 858 60.32 -52.55 -23.63
N GLN A 859 59.86 -53.27 -22.59
CA GLN A 859 59.07 -54.50 -22.77
C GLN A 859 57.79 -54.48 -21.94
N CYS A 860 56.72 -55.10 -22.48
CA CYS A 860 55.46 -55.22 -21.75
C CYS A 860 55.60 -56.09 -20.50
N CYS A 861 56.16 -57.29 -20.68
CA CYS A 861 56.20 -58.31 -19.65
C CYS A 861 57.43 -58.20 -18.74
N PRO A 862 57.26 -58.41 -17.43
CA PRO A 862 58.40 -58.47 -16.51
C PRO A 862 59.23 -59.74 -16.73
N GLN A 863 60.45 -59.75 -16.21
CA GLN A 863 61.40 -60.86 -16.27
C GLN A 863 62.02 -61.10 -14.88
N CYS A 864 62.63 -62.27 -14.65
CA CYS A 864 63.34 -62.56 -13.41
C CYS A 864 64.75 -61.97 -13.43
N GLY A 865 65.09 -61.12 -12.45
CA GLY A 865 66.37 -60.42 -12.38
C GLY A 865 67.37 -61.06 -11.43
N GLY A 866 68.33 -61.83 -11.97
CA GLY A 866 69.47 -62.33 -11.20
C GLY A 866 70.24 -63.44 -11.94
N LYS A 867 71.57 -63.29 -12.05
CA LYS A 867 72.44 -64.31 -12.67
C LYS A 867 72.67 -65.48 -11.71
N LEU A 868 72.80 -66.70 -12.26
CA LEU A 868 73.33 -67.83 -11.50
C LEU A 868 74.77 -67.56 -11.05
N HIS A 869 75.06 -67.83 -9.78
CA HIS A 869 76.40 -68.26 -9.36
C HIS A 869 76.43 -69.80 -9.45
N THR A 870 77.28 -70.33 -10.33
CA THR A 870 77.64 -71.76 -10.35
C THR A 870 79.15 -71.88 -10.21
N HIS A 871 79.60 -72.48 -9.11
CA HIS A 871 81.00 -72.89 -8.93
C HIS A 871 81.11 -74.40 -9.18
N GLY A 872 81.98 -74.80 -10.12
CA GLY A 872 82.26 -76.20 -10.46
C GLY A 872 81.25 -76.84 -11.43
N THR A 873 81.63 -77.71 -12.37
CA THR A 873 82.95 -78.27 -12.76
C THR A 873 82.89 -78.79 -14.21
N GLY A 874 84.04 -78.84 -14.92
CA GLY A 874 84.18 -79.31 -16.32
C GLY A 874 84.16 -78.13 -17.30
N ILE A 875 85.21 -77.77 -18.05
CA ILE A 875 86.10 -78.57 -18.92
C ILE A 875 85.27 -79.37 -19.94
N ASP A 876 85.06 -78.83 -21.15
CA ASP A 876 85.94 -79.18 -22.28
C ASP A 876 85.75 -78.34 -23.58
N LEU A 877 86.81 -78.33 -24.40
CA LEU A 877 86.87 -78.17 -25.88
C LEU A 877 86.19 -76.98 -26.63
N CYS A 878 86.91 -75.85 -26.66
CA CYS A 878 87.60 -75.27 -27.85
C CYS A 878 87.06 -75.35 -29.32
N LEU A 879 87.26 -74.22 -30.03
CA LEU A 879 87.36 -74.01 -31.51
C LEU A 879 86.03 -73.89 -32.33
N PHE A 880 85.91 -73.11 -33.41
CA PHE A 880 86.86 -72.25 -34.17
C PHE A 880 86.14 -70.98 -34.73
N MET A 881 86.93 -69.96 -35.07
CA MET A 881 86.59 -68.76 -35.90
C MET A 881 86.20 -69.14 -37.36
N PRO A 882 85.70 -68.23 -38.24
CA PRO A 882 85.83 -66.76 -38.25
C PRO A 882 84.57 -65.96 -37.89
#